data_AF-A0A661TLD6-F1
#
_entry.id   AF-A0A661TLD6-F1
#
_cell.length_a   1.000
_cell.length_b   1.000
_cell.length_c   1.000
_cell.angle_alpha   90.00
_cell.angle_beta   90.00
_cell.angle_gamma   90.00
#
_symmetry.space_group_name_H-M   'P 1'
#
loop_
_entity.id
_entity.type
_entity.pdbx_description
1 polymer ?
#
loop_
_entity_poly.entity_id
_entity_poly.type
_entity_poly.pdbx_seq_one_letter_code
_entity_poly.pdbx_strand_id
1 'polypeptide(L)'
;IYAPTIIYRMALLILKGCYVPELKGFWIPHFLRERRIRTALQNLYVAVIGSRENARILLKYEPDEIGKDAATGNPLARRCFDATVRWLRRLQEFSITPEIFSDQFLKPFRVPARFILRMRDAQPSTTCLDGLVFRRSRPFYDRYFGENMLVLSIAIPQLGVASSLRCRVDYINDIDYGFCRIDGIQPLPFVNRIHPSRLRLEWMKETVSLSDFNFLKVSFQDLLEFQRSLAFENLCEIWSEQSEDLSKGRHGRRLGAVCIFGGLVRSAGGGPYMILEDPCKSGRFLTLYVTEQFLRLLNTDLVGLRNLKGRLIRVLGVVWFRYGSTRSTPEYPEVIVPEFVNDRFELIMDDLIGFVRVRDKVISDSLIVRYRETDFSSLPQPLTMENGYVTYNFSIKAKDNIVRIFLDEENFIRSLRRKTAVMKPAEAFIMPEQLLNTCKLQLNGLAERIKRDKHLLSYLLALIRHFDHEGALPSTLKELTSIVEGMPSEVSEENFRWLRDLGLLSKRRKKPARITGRGIKIAYLAIRENLMPQLKGIIRRKNIVDLLEMENETSMPASLLLQALQELENERFARCISLNGQRCELFWMCILGKKDAAIKEAISKIELWETEILGVLSKVHYALHISKILEEIKEKGLNMNYPALRFLLLRLKKQGRLIEDREHGMWFYPLENRIIDILSRNRFEVFTPEEIAEKASIPLLRINKILKILEKLKQDRKAVEILDGKWAVVLPAKEDIERKQKILKSECRRHVLNILKKYKRGLKPERLNWELIRFLISVKHRMKTGGSSQLIAAEVINEMLNMGEIVTCGKFIKLPENPLK
;
A
#
# COMPACT_ATOMS: atom_id res chain seq x y z
N ILE A 1 11.81 36.60 -4.22
CA ILE A 1 10.41 36.66 -4.71
C ILE A 1 10.20 35.45 -5.62
N TYR A 2 9.99 34.27 -5.03
CA TYR A 2 9.78 33.00 -5.72
C TYR A 2 8.88 32.14 -4.84
N ALA A 3 7.69 31.82 -5.35
CA ALA A 3 6.68 30.85 -4.90
C ALA A 3 5.29 31.49 -5.08
N PRO A 4 4.64 31.29 -6.24
CA PRO A 4 3.51 30.35 -6.24
C PRO A 4 3.29 29.69 -7.61
N THR A 5 3.91 28.53 -7.85
CA THR A 5 3.57 27.70 -9.02
C THR A 5 3.36 26.22 -8.65
N ILE A 6 3.75 25.83 -7.42
CA ILE A 6 3.55 24.47 -6.88
C ILE A 6 2.19 24.35 -6.17
N ILE A 7 1.71 25.42 -5.52
CA ILE A 7 0.39 25.41 -4.85
C ILE A 7 -0.75 25.37 -5.89
N TYR A 8 -0.57 25.99 -7.07
CA TYR A 8 -1.58 25.95 -8.14
C TYR A 8 -1.65 24.58 -8.83
N ARG A 9 -0.54 23.82 -8.94
CA ARG A 9 -0.56 22.44 -9.45
C ARG A 9 -1.11 21.42 -8.45
N MET A 10 -0.93 21.62 -7.14
CA MET A 10 -1.61 20.80 -6.13
C MET A 10 -3.10 21.14 -6.01
N ALA A 11 -3.49 22.42 -6.15
CA ALA A 11 -4.89 22.83 -6.18
C ALA A 11 -5.61 22.34 -7.45
N LEU A 12 -4.95 22.32 -8.62
CA LEU A 12 -5.52 21.73 -9.85
C LEU A 12 -5.62 20.19 -9.80
N LEU A 13 -4.83 19.49 -8.97
CA LEU A 13 -5.01 18.06 -8.71
C LEU A 13 -6.14 17.76 -7.71
N ILE A 14 -6.57 18.76 -6.94
CA ILE A 14 -7.71 18.67 -6.02
C ILE A 14 -9.00 19.19 -6.68
N LEU A 15 -8.90 20.10 -7.66
CA LEU A 15 -10.04 20.71 -8.38
C LEU A 15 -10.31 20.13 -9.77
N LYS A 16 -9.36 19.42 -10.41
CA LYS A 16 -9.72 18.43 -11.44
C LYS A 16 -10.19 17.18 -10.72
N GLY A 17 -11.43 17.26 -10.25
CA GLY A 17 -12.30 16.11 -10.21
C GLY A 17 -12.24 15.46 -11.58
N CYS A 18 -11.36 14.45 -11.72
CA CYS A 18 -11.73 13.30 -12.49
C CYS A 18 -13.01 12.81 -11.85
N TYR A 19 -14.12 13.26 -12.44
CA TYR A 19 -15.31 12.48 -12.67
C TYR A 19 -14.84 11.04 -12.93
N VAL A 20 -14.63 10.29 -11.85
CA VAL A 20 -15.03 8.90 -11.83
C VAL A 20 -16.52 9.08 -11.95
N PRO A 21 -17.15 8.84 -13.13
CA PRO A 21 -18.60 8.76 -13.10
C PRO A 21 -18.89 7.77 -11.98
N GLU A 22 -19.78 8.18 -11.09
CA GLU A 22 -20.34 7.35 -10.04
C GLU A 22 -20.94 6.10 -10.69
N LEU A 23 -20.09 5.15 -11.08
CA LEU A 23 -20.43 3.76 -11.20
C LEU A 23 -20.57 3.32 -9.75
N LYS A 24 -21.77 3.56 -9.20
CA LYS A 24 -22.30 2.98 -7.96
C LYS A 24 -21.36 1.95 -7.34
N GLY A 25 -20.47 2.42 -6.45
CA GLY A 25 -19.84 1.67 -5.37
C GLY A 25 -19.34 0.23 -5.61
N PHE A 26 -18.82 -0.14 -6.78
CA PHE A 26 -18.29 -1.49 -6.98
C PHE A 26 -16.81 -1.60 -6.61
N TRP A 27 -16.50 -2.40 -5.58
CA TRP A 27 -15.14 -2.73 -5.22
C TRP A 27 -14.64 -3.93 -6.03
N ILE A 28 -13.43 -3.81 -6.60
CA ILE A 28 -12.81 -4.90 -7.35
C ILE A 28 -11.83 -5.68 -6.46
N PRO A 29 -12.10 -6.97 -6.20
CA PRO A 29 -11.19 -7.87 -5.50
C PRO A 29 -9.77 -7.86 -6.04
N HIS A 30 -8.78 -7.96 -5.13
CA HIS A 30 -7.39 -8.02 -5.56
C HIS A 30 -7.14 -9.26 -6.43
N PHE A 31 -7.81 -10.39 -6.17
CA PHE A 31 -7.66 -11.62 -6.96
C PHE A 31 -8.12 -11.51 -8.43
N LEU A 32 -8.90 -10.48 -8.78
CA LEU A 32 -9.33 -10.17 -10.15
C LEU A 32 -8.50 -9.08 -10.83
N ARG A 33 -7.50 -8.52 -10.16
CA ARG A 33 -6.61 -7.56 -10.80
C ARG A 33 -5.68 -8.27 -11.78
N GLU A 34 -5.30 -7.58 -12.85
CA GLU A 34 -4.41 -8.06 -13.92
C GLU A 34 -3.27 -8.93 -13.38
N ARG A 35 -2.48 -8.42 -12.43
CA ARG A 35 -1.32 -9.12 -11.90
C ARG A 35 -1.68 -10.46 -11.26
N ARG A 36 -2.83 -10.54 -10.58
CA ARG A 36 -3.29 -11.77 -9.92
C ARG A 36 -3.83 -12.77 -10.93
N ILE A 37 -4.61 -12.34 -11.92
CA ILE A 37 -5.07 -13.19 -13.02
C ILE A 37 -3.88 -13.74 -13.80
N ARG A 38 -2.94 -12.88 -14.22
CA ARG A 38 -1.73 -13.32 -14.93
C ARG A 38 -0.90 -14.32 -14.11
N THR A 39 -0.84 -14.14 -12.78
CA THR A 39 -0.18 -15.09 -11.87
C THR A 39 -0.95 -16.40 -11.77
N ALA A 40 -2.28 -16.37 -11.71
CA ALA A 40 -3.13 -17.57 -11.69
C ALA A 40 -2.98 -18.39 -12.98
N LEU A 41 -3.03 -17.73 -14.14
CA LEU A 41 -2.79 -18.36 -15.44
C LEU A 41 -1.37 -18.96 -15.54
N GLN A 42 -0.35 -18.26 -15.03
CA GLN A 42 1.00 -18.79 -14.94
C GLN A 42 1.09 -20.03 -14.02
N ASN A 43 0.43 -19.99 -12.87
CA ASN A 43 0.43 -21.10 -11.93
C ASN A 43 -0.28 -22.33 -12.52
N LEU A 44 -1.41 -22.13 -13.20
CA LEU A 44 -2.11 -23.20 -13.92
C LEU A 44 -1.19 -23.86 -14.95
N TYR A 45 -0.55 -23.04 -15.81
CA TYR A 45 0.43 -23.52 -16.79
C TYR A 45 1.52 -24.39 -16.17
N VAL A 46 2.19 -23.90 -15.12
CA VAL A 46 3.28 -24.65 -14.46
C VAL A 46 2.75 -25.93 -13.78
N ALA A 47 1.56 -25.88 -13.19
CA ALA A 47 0.98 -27.00 -12.47
C ALA A 47 0.66 -28.18 -13.39
N VAL A 48 0.06 -27.92 -14.56
CA VAL A 48 -0.37 -28.98 -15.50
C VAL A 48 0.77 -29.48 -16.38
N ILE A 49 1.70 -28.60 -16.78
CA ILE A 49 2.90 -29.02 -17.51
C ILE A 49 3.82 -29.81 -16.58
N GLY A 50 4.06 -29.31 -15.37
CA GLY A 50 5.00 -29.89 -14.42
C GLY A 50 4.55 -31.23 -13.80
N SER A 51 3.26 -31.59 -13.87
CA SER A 51 2.77 -32.89 -13.39
C SER A 51 1.52 -33.36 -14.15
N ARG A 52 1.59 -34.56 -14.71
CA ARG A 52 0.43 -35.25 -15.31
C ARG A 52 -0.65 -35.54 -14.25
N GLU A 53 -0.26 -35.83 -13.02
CA GLU A 53 -1.19 -36.17 -11.95
C GLU A 53 -1.97 -34.96 -11.45
N ASN A 54 -1.35 -33.77 -11.38
CA ASN A 54 -2.07 -32.52 -11.10
C ASN A 54 -3.17 -32.25 -12.14
N ALA A 55 -2.91 -32.56 -13.42
CA ALA A 55 -3.91 -32.44 -14.47
C ALA A 55 -5.10 -33.39 -14.24
N ARG A 56 -4.84 -34.64 -13.82
CA ARG A 56 -5.90 -35.61 -13.48
C ARG A 56 -6.73 -35.17 -12.29
N ILE A 57 -6.08 -34.72 -11.22
CA ILE A 57 -6.75 -34.24 -10.00
C ILE A 57 -7.66 -33.04 -10.33
N LEU A 58 -7.17 -32.08 -11.13
CA LEU A 58 -7.95 -30.90 -11.52
C LEU A 58 -9.21 -31.28 -12.31
N LEU A 59 -9.16 -32.33 -13.13
CA LEU A 59 -10.32 -32.81 -13.89
C LEU A 59 -11.30 -33.61 -13.05
N LYS A 60 -10.82 -34.32 -12.03
CA LYS A 60 -11.61 -35.29 -11.26
C LYS A 60 -12.37 -34.65 -10.09
N TYR A 61 -11.75 -33.70 -9.40
CA TYR A 61 -12.27 -33.17 -8.13
C TYR A 61 -12.69 -31.71 -8.23
N GLU A 62 -13.70 -31.33 -7.45
CA GLU A 62 -14.05 -29.92 -7.26
C GLU A 62 -13.00 -29.18 -6.41
N PRO A 63 -12.83 -27.86 -6.55
CA PRO A 63 -11.78 -27.13 -5.85
C PRO A 63 -11.79 -27.32 -4.33
N ASP A 64 -12.97 -27.39 -3.70
CA ASP A 64 -13.12 -27.57 -2.26
C ASP A 64 -12.83 -29.00 -1.79
N GLU A 65 -12.91 -30.00 -2.68
CA GLU A 65 -12.61 -31.41 -2.40
C GLU A 65 -11.12 -31.74 -2.50
N ILE A 66 -10.34 -30.88 -3.15
CA ILE A 66 -8.89 -31.09 -3.32
C ILE A 66 -8.17 -30.82 -1.99
N GLY A 67 -7.68 -31.89 -1.35
CA GLY A 67 -6.87 -31.80 -0.14
C GLY A 67 -5.58 -30.98 -0.33
N LYS A 68 -5.04 -30.43 0.76
CA LYS A 68 -3.81 -29.61 0.73
C LYS A 68 -2.57 -30.36 0.21
N ASP A 69 -2.49 -31.66 0.47
CA ASP A 69 -1.35 -32.50 0.07
C ASP A 69 -1.61 -33.27 -1.23
N ALA A 70 -2.73 -32.99 -1.92
CA ALA A 70 -3.04 -33.62 -3.20
C ALA A 70 -2.06 -33.21 -4.31
N ALA A 71 -1.35 -32.08 -4.15
CA ALA A 71 -0.45 -31.55 -5.16
C ALA A 71 0.79 -32.44 -5.38
N THR A 72 1.07 -32.78 -6.63
CA THR A 72 2.17 -33.65 -7.05
C THR A 72 3.20 -32.94 -7.94
N GLY A 73 4.30 -33.63 -8.27
CA GLY A 73 5.40 -33.11 -9.08
C GLY A 73 6.49 -32.43 -8.26
N ASN A 74 7.32 -31.59 -8.92
CA ASN A 74 8.39 -30.85 -8.25
C ASN A 74 7.83 -29.75 -7.31
N PRO A 75 8.62 -29.21 -6.36
CA PRO A 75 8.13 -28.25 -5.37
C PRO A 75 7.47 -26.99 -5.96
N LEU A 76 7.89 -26.57 -7.15
CA LEU A 76 7.29 -25.43 -7.84
C LEU A 76 5.90 -25.79 -8.40
N ALA A 77 5.78 -26.94 -9.08
CA ALA A 77 4.53 -27.44 -9.63
C ALA A 77 3.47 -27.63 -8.53
N ARG A 78 3.86 -28.19 -7.37
CA ARG A 78 2.96 -28.33 -6.20
C ARG A 78 2.42 -26.98 -5.73
N ARG A 79 3.31 -26.03 -5.45
CA ARG A 79 2.94 -24.67 -4.99
C ARG A 79 2.07 -23.93 -6.00
N CYS A 80 2.34 -24.10 -7.30
CA CYS A 80 1.54 -23.52 -8.36
C CYS A 80 0.15 -24.16 -8.41
N PHE A 81 0.03 -25.47 -8.24
CA PHE A 81 -1.25 -26.16 -8.16
C PHE A 81 -2.10 -25.66 -6.99
N ASP A 82 -1.53 -25.60 -5.78
CA ASP A 82 -2.22 -25.08 -4.58
C ASP A 82 -2.70 -23.64 -4.76
N ALA A 83 -1.90 -22.81 -5.45
CA ALA A 83 -2.26 -21.44 -5.73
C ALA A 83 -3.40 -21.34 -6.75
N THR A 84 -3.45 -22.21 -7.75
CA THR A 84 -4.53 -22.32 -8.73
C THR A 84 -5.83 -22.76 -8.06
N VAL A 85 -5.80 -23.83 -7.28
CA VAL A 85 -6.97 -24.34 -6.54
C VAL A 85 -7.53 -23.26 -5.60
N ARG A 86 -6.67 -22.60 -4.82
CA ARG A 86 -7.09 -21.50 -3.94
C ARG A 86 -7.76 -20.35 -4.70
N TRP A 87 -7.25 -20.00 -5.87
CA TRP A 87 -7.84 -18.95 -6.69
C TRP A 87 -9.21 -19.37 -7.24
N LEU A 88 -9.37 -20.64 -7.65
CA LEU A 88 -10.67 -21.21 -8.04
C LEU A 88 -11.68 -21.19 -6.88
N ARG A 89 -11.27 -21.54 -5.65
CA ARG A 89 -12.12 -21.44 -4.45
C ARG A 89 -12.63 -20.02 -4.21
N ARG A 90 -11.79 -19.01 -4.45
CA ARG A 90 -12.21 -17.60 -4.35
C ARG A 90 -13.26 -17.26 -5.42
N LEU A 91 -13.09 -17.72 -6.65
CA LEU A 91 -14.11 -17.52 -7.67
C LEU A 91 -15.41 -18.21 -7.29
N GLN A 92 -15.35 -19.47 -6.87
CA GLN A 92 -16.52 -20.25 -6.43
C GLN A 92 -17.30 -19.54 -5.32
N GLU A 93 -16.61 -19.04 -4.30
CA GLU A 93 -17.21 -18.30 -3.18
C GLU A 93 -17.99 -17.05 -3.65
N PHE A 94 -17.42 -16.31 -4.60
CA PHE A 94 -17.95 -15.02 -5.06
C PHE A 94 -18.76 -15.08 -6.35
N SER A 95 -18.91 -16.24 -6.98
CA SER A 95 -19.80 -16.44 -8.11
C SER A 95 -21.27 -16.22 -7.73
N ILE A 96 -22.08 -15.80 -8.71
CA ILE A 96 -23.52 -15.61 -8.54
C ILE A 96 -24.20 -16.95 -8.21
N THR A 97 -23.94 -17.98 -9.01
CA THR A 97 -24.44 -19.34 -8.80
C THR A 97 -23.33 -20.39 -9.02
N PRO A 98 -23.51 -21.62 -8.49
CA PRO A 98 -22.60 -22.74 -8.78
C PRO A 98 -22.50 -23.08 -10.27
N GLU A 99 -23.59 -22.94 -11.04
CA GLU A 99 -23.61 -23.20 -12.47
C GLU A 99 -22.77 -22.18 -13.23
N ILE A 100 -22.88 -20.90 -12.88
CA ILE A 100 -22.03 -19.83 -13.44
C ILE A 100 -20.56 -20.10 -13.10
N PHE A 101 -20.27 -20.52 -11.87
CA PHE A 101 -18.91 -20.92 -11.49
C PHE A 101 -18.39 -22.07 -12.37
N SER A 102 -19.20 -23.12 -12.52
CA SER A 102 -18.85 -24.31 -13.28
C SER A 102 -18.58 -23.99 -14.75
N ASP A 103 -19.51 -23.30 -15.41
CA ASP A 103 -19.47 -23.06 -16.85
C ASP A 103 -18.48 -21.96 -17.25
N GLN A 104 -18.32 -20.91 -16.44
CA GLN A 104 -17.51 -19.74 -16.81
C GLN A 104 -16.11 -19.72 -16.22
N PHE A 105 -15.86 -20.48 -15.14
CA PHE A 105 -14.54 -20.56 -14.53
C PHE A 105 -14.00 -21.99 -14.53
N LEU A 106 -14.66 -22.93 -13.87
CA LEU A 106 -14.07 -24.24 -13.62
C LEU A 106 -13.80 -25.04 -14.91
N LYS A 107 -14.80 -25.17 -15.79
CA LYS A 107 -14.66 -25.91 -17.05
C LYS A 107 -13.60 -25.29 -17.97
N PRO A 108 -13.56 -23.95 -18.20
CA PRO A 108 -12.45 -23.32 -18.91
C PRO A 108 -11.08 -23.53 -18.25
N PHE A 109 -10.99 -23.49 -16.90
CA PHE A 109 -9.73 -23.74 -16.19
C PHE A 109 -9.28 -25.22 -16.24
N ARG A 110 -10.20 -26.15 -16.49
CA ARG A 110 -9.92 -27.58 -16.70
C ARG A 110 -9.42 -27.89 -18.12
N VAL A 111 -9.65 -27.01 -19.10
CA VAL A 111 -9.24 -27.21 -20.50
C VAL A 111 -7.73 -27.44 -20.66
N PRO A 112 -6.82 -26.66 -20.06
CA PRO A 112 -5.38 -26.92 -20.15
C PRO A 112 -4.99 -28.31 -19.66
N ALA A 113 -5.64 -28.82 -18.61
CA ALA A 113 -5.39 -30.16 -18.08
C ALA A 113 -5.89 -31.25 -19.04
N ARG A 114 -7.11 -31.09 -19.59
CA ARG A 114 -7.69 -32.02 -20.58
C ARG A 114 -6.84 -32.08 -21.85
N PHE A 115 -6.46 -30.91 -22.36
CA PHE A 115 -5.59 -30.77 -23.52
C PHE A 115 -4.26 -31.52 -23.30
N ILE A 116 -3.57 -31.25 -22.19
CA ILE A 116 -2.26 -31.86 -21.93
C ILE A 116 -2.34 -33.38 -21.80
N LEU A 117 -3.39 -33.93 -21.21
CA LEU A 117 -3.57 -35.38 -21.13
C LEU A 117 -3.78 -35.99 -22.53
N ARG A 118 -4.66 -35.41 -23.35
CA ARG A 118 -4.92 -35.87 -24.73
C ARG A 118 -3.68 -35.73 -25.62
N MET A 119 -3.00 -34.59 -25.55
CA MET A 119 -1.83 -34.28 -26.37
C MET A 119 -0.65 -35.19 -26.05
N ARG A 120 -0.41 -35.51 -24.77
CA ARG A 120 0.68 -36.42 -24.39
C ARG A 120 0.47 -37.87 -24.83
N ASP A 121 -0.77 -38.25 -25.08
CA ASP A 121 -1.13 -39.56 -25.62
C ASP A 121 -1.08 -39.57 -27.16
N ALA A 122 -0.94 -38.40 -27.81
CA ALA A 122 -0.72 -38.28 -29.25
C ALA A 122 0.76 -38.47 -29.64
N GLN A 123 0.99 -39.00 -30.85
CA GLN A 123 2.32 -39.11 -31.46
C GLN A 123 2.32 -38.38 -32.81
N PRO A 124 3.18 -37.36 -33.02
CA PRO A 124 4.08 -36.75 -32.05
C PRO A 124 3.35 -35.93 -30.98
N SER A 125 4.02 -35.67 -29.84
CA SER A 125 3.52 -34.83 -28.73
C SER A 125 4.01 -33.37 -28.80
N THR A 126 4.48 -32.94 -29.97
CA THR A 126 4.83 -31.55 -30.29
C THR A 126 4.33 -31.23 -31.69
N THR A 127 4.07 -29.95 -31.94
CA THR A 127 3.59 -29.46 -33.23
C THR A 127 4.51 -28.37 -33.77
N CYS A 128 4.30 -28.03 -35.04
CA CYS A 128 4.95 -26.95 -35.75
C CYS A 128 3.89 -25.94 -36.22
N LEU A 129 4.07 -24.67 -35.88
CA LEU A 129 3.12 -23.59 -36.18
C LEU A 129 3.83 -22.42 -36.83
N ASP A 130 3.11 -21.65 -37.63
CA ASP A 130 3.59 -20.38 -38.15
C ASP A 130 2.94 -19.24 -37.39
N GLY A 131 3.68 -18.14 -37.19
CA GLY A 131 3.12 -17.02 -36.48
C GLY A 131 3.87 -15.71 -36.68
N LEU A 132 3.12 -14.62 -36.56
CA LEU A 132 3.65 -13.27 -36.58
C LEU A 132 4.14 -12.90 -35.19
N VAL A 133 5.45 -12.83 -35.02
CA VAL A 133 6.09 -12.33 -33.79
C VAL A 133 6.05 -10.81 -33.82
N PHE A 134 5.16 -10.23 -33.02
CA PHE A 134 4.93 -8.79 -33.01
C PHE A 134 5.50 -8.10 -31.77
N ARG A 135 5.90 -8.81 -30.71
CA ARG A 135 6.48 -8.16 -29.52
C ARG A 135 7.49 -9.05 -28.82
N ARG A 136 8.49 -8.41 -28.20
CA ARG A 136 9.56 -9.04 -27.41
C ARG A 136 9.69 -8.37 -26.05
N SER A 137 9.76 -9.14 -24.97
CA SER A 137 10.06 -8.60 -23.64
C SER A 137 11.56 -8.44 -23.40
N ARG A 138 11.92 -7.62 -22.40
CA ARG A 138 13.27 -7.67 -21.82
C ARG A 138 13.54 -9.03 -21.14
N PRO A 139 14.79 -9.49 -21.07
CA PRO A 139 15.16 -10.71 -20.35
C PRO A 139 14.76 -10.65 -18.86
N PHE A 140 14.37 -11.80 -18.29
CA PHE A 140 14.07 -11.96 -16.88
C PHE A 140 14.33 -13.39 -16.40
N TYR A 141 14.68 -13.54 -15.12
CA TYR A 141 14.84 -14.87 -14.53
C TYR A 141 13.50 -15.59 -14.34
N ASP A 142 13.36 -16.77 -14.93
CA ASP A 142 12.20 -17.65 -14.79
C ASP A 142 12.52 -18.83 -13.87
N ARG A 143 11.73 -19.00 -12.81
CA ARG A 143 11.96 -20.07 -11.82
C ARG A 143 11.62 -21.46 -12.32
N TYR A 144 10.74 -21.60 -13.30
CA TYR A 144 10.36 -22.89 -13.85
C TYR A 144 11.47 -23.45 -14.73
N PHE A 145 12.09 -22.59 -15.54
CA PHE A 145 13.24 -22.96 -16.38
C PHE A 145 14.58 -22.89 -15.65
N GLY A 146 14.68 -22.14 -14.54
CA GLY A 146 15.92 -21.99 -13.77
C GLY A 146 16.94 -21.05 -14.40
N GLU A 147 16.53 -20.22 -15.37
CA GLU A 147 17.43 -19.44 -16.22
C GLU A 147 16.81 -18.08 -16.63
N ASN A 148 17.60 -17.23 -17.28
CA ASN A 148 17.11 -16.00 -17.90
C ASN A 148 16.38 -16.32 -19.20
N MET A 149 15.10 -15.94 -19.25
CA MET A 149 14.19 -16.14 -20.36
C MET A 149 13.72 -14.79 -20.89
N LEU A 150 13.21 -14.79 -22.12
CA LEU A 150 12.41 -13.71 -22.67
C LEU A 150 11.04 -14.25 -23.09
N VAL A 151 10.09 -13.33 -23.33
CA VAL A 151 8.75 -13.65 -23.86
C VAL A 151 8.61 -13.04 -25.24
N LEU A 152 8.25 -13.89 -26.21
CA LEU A 152 7.75 -13.49 -27.52
C LEU A 152 6.22 -13.51 -27.50
N SER A 153 5.59 -12.44 -27.99
CA SER A 153 4.14 -12.38 -28.23
C SER A 153 3.88 -12.62 -29.71
N ILE A 154 3.01 -13.58 -30.02
CA ILE A 154 2.90 -14.18 -31.35
C ILE A 154 1.41 -14.33 -31.72
N ALA A 155 1.03 -13.90 -32.92
CA ALA A 155 -0.28 -14.21 -33.51
C ALA A 155 -0.18 -15.47 -34.37
N ILE A 156 -1.03 -16.48 -34.12
CA ILE A 156 -0.93 -17.81 -34.74
C ILE A 156 -2.21 -18.13 -35.52
N PRO A 157 -2.20 -17.99 -36.85
CA PRO A 157 -3.35 -18.26 -37.70
C PRO A 157 -3.89 -19.70 -37.57
N GLN A 158 -3.02 -20.71 -37.49
CA GLN A 158 -3.42 -22.11 -37.40
C GLN A 158 -4.16 -22.47 -36.10
N LEU A 159 -4.05 -21.64 -35.07
CA LEU A 159 -4.78 -21.81 -33.81
C LEU A 159 -5.91 -20.79 -33.65
N GLY A 160 -5.92 -19.73 -34.48
CA GLY A 160 -6.86 -18.62 -34.35
C GLY A 160 -6.71 -17.84 -33.04
N VAL A 161 -5.50 -17.75 -32.49
CA VAL A 161 -5.23 -17.06 -31.21
C VAL A 161 -3.94 -16.23 -31.24
N ALA A 162 -3.85 -15.26 -30.33
CA ALA A 162 -2.59 -14.67 -29.92
C ALA A 162 -2.06 -15.34 -28.64
N SER A 163 -0.77 -15.66 -28.61
CA SER A 163 -0.15 -16.44 -27.54
C SER A 163 1.23 -15.91 -27.14
N SER A 164 1.73 -16.38 -26.01
CA SER A 164 3.05 -16.01 -25.49
C SER A 164 3.98 -17.21 -25.39
N LEU A 165 5.15 -17.12 -26.02
CA LEU A 165 6.20 -18.13 -25.98
C LEU A 165 7.34 -17.66 -25.08
N ARG A 166 7.75 -18.50 -24.13
CA ARG A 166 8.98 -18.28 -23.37
C ARG A 166 10.14 -19.01 -24.01
N CYS A 167 11.28 -18.37 -24.05
CA CYS A 167 12.45 -18.85 -24.77
C CYS A 167 13.72 -18.35 -24.09
N ARG A 168 14.79 -19.16 -24.16
CA ARG A 168 16.10 -18.78 -23.63
C ARG A 168 16.64 -17.61 -24.45
N VAL A 169 17.38 -16.73 -23.80
CA VAL A 169 17.97 -15.55 -24.46
C VAL A 169 18.88 -15.98 -25.61
N ASP A 170 19.63 -17.07 -25.43
CA ASP A 170 20.61 -17.58 -26.39
C ASP A 170 19.99 -18.02 -27.73
N TYR A 171 18.70 -18.36 -27.76
CA TYR A 171 18.03 -18.76 -29.00
C TYR A 171 17.63 -17.57 -29.89
N ILE A 172 17.78 -16.33 -29.41
CA ILE A 172 17.05 -15.14 -29.94
C ILE A 172 17.95 -13.90 -30.04
N ASN A 173 19.26 -14.04 -29.79
CA ASN A 173 20.16 -12.88 -29.80
C ASN A 173 20.21 -12.16 -31.17
N ASP A 174 19.94 -12.86 -32.28
CA ASP A 174 19.97 -12.31 -33.65
C ASP A 174 18.57 -12.16 -34.30
N ILE A 175 17.51 -12.17 -33.49
CA ILE A 175 16.13 -12.27 -33.97
C ILE A 175 15.40 -10.91 -34.01
N ASP A 176 14.76 -10.62 -35.15
CA ASP A 176 13.91 -9.45 -35.39
C ASP A 176 12.39 -9.76 -35.25
N TYR A 177 11.52 -8.80 -35.56
CA TYR A 177 10.07 -8.99 -35.67
C TYR A 177 9.67 -9.48 -37.07
N GLY A 178 8.54 -10.20 -37.19
CA GLY A 178 8.09 -10.73 -38.48
C GLY A 178 7.45 -12.12 -38.38
N PHE A 179 7.28 -12.77 -39.53
CA PHE A 179 6.67 -14.10 -39.61
C PHE A 179 7.71 -15.20 -39.40
N CYS A 180 7.37 -16.20 -38.58
CA CYS A 180 8.30 -17.24 -38.17
C CYS A 180 7.60 -18.60 -38.07
N ARG A 181 8.30 -19.65 -38.49
CA ARG A 181 7.99 -21.05 -38.26
C ARG A 181 8.54 -21.48 -36.91
N ILE A 182 7.68 -22.03 -36.07
CA ILE A 182 7.92 -22.35 -34.67
C ILE A 182 7.68 -23.86 -34.48
N ASP A 183 8.75 -24.62 -34.37
CA ASP A 183 8.72 -26.08 -34.26
C ASP A 183 9.09 -26.57 -32.84
N GLY A 184 8.66 -27.80 -32.51
CA GLY A 184 8.97 -28.46 -31.25
C GLY A 184 8.22 -27.87 -30.05
N ILE A 185 7.00 -27.41 -30.27
CA ILE A 185 6.20 -26.68 -29.27
C ILE A 185 4.91 -27.39 -28.86
N GLN A 186 4.38 -26.99 -27.71
CA GLN A 186 3.08 -27.42 -27.18
C GLN A 186 2.24 -26.17 -26.83
N PRO A 187 1.25 -25.79 -27.66
CA PRO A 187 0.37 -24.67 -27.35
C PRO A 187 -0.65 -25.09 -26.28
N LEU A 188 -0.85 -24.27 -25.25
CA LEU A 188 -1.88 -24.53 -24.23
C LEU A 188 -3.09 -23.61 -24.43
N PRO A 189 -4.29 -24.17 -24.67
CA PRO A 189 -5.52 -23.39 -24.82
C PRO A 189 -5.88 -22.67 -23.50
N PHE A 190 -6.76 -21.68 -23.57
CA PHE A 190 -7.22 -20.82 -22.46
C PHE A 190 -6.16 -19.92 -21.80
N VAL A 191 -4.96 -20.45 -21.53
CA VAL A 191 -3.85 -19.71 -20.90
C VAL A 191 -3.08 -18.86 -21.91
N ASN A 192 -3.22 -19.14 -23.21
CA ASN A 192 -2.55 -18.45 -24.32
C ASN A 192 -1.03 -18.41 -24.12
N ARG A 193 -0.47 -19.59 -23.84
CA ARG A 193 0.97 -19.82 -23.68
C ARG A 193 1.43 -20.99 -24.53
N ILE A 194 2.65 -20.91 -25.02
CA ILE A 194 3.33 -21.98 -25.76
C ILE A 194 4.49 -22.50 -24.91
N HIS A 195 4.50 -23.81 -24.66
CA HIS A 195 5.62 -24.47 -23.99
C HIS A 195 6.67 -24.91 -25.02
N PRO A 196 7.94 -24.50 -24.85
CA PRO A 196 9.05 -24.96 -25.71
C PRO A 196 9.55 -26.33 -25.25
N SER A 197 9.24 -27.40 -25.97
CA SER A 197 9.77 -28.74 -25.67
C SER A 197 11.13 -28.96 -26.34
N ARG A 198 11.23 -28.64 -27.64
CA ARG A 198 12.43 -28.74 -28.48
C ARG A 198 12.46 -27.59 -29.48
N LEU A 199 12.37 -26.37 -28.96
CA LEU A 199 12.09 -25.17 -29.75
C LEU A 199 13.10 -24.97 -30.89
N ARG A 200 12.58 -24.82 -32.12
CA ARG A 200 13.31 -24.30 -33.27
C ARG A 200 12.52 -23.15 -33.87
N LEU A 201 13.21 -22.08 -34.24
CA LEU A 201 12.64 -20.88 -34.85
C LEU A 201 13.29 -20.66 -36.20
N GLU A 202 12.49 -20.54 -37.25
CA GLU A 202 12.94 -20.23 -38.61
C GLU A 202 12.16 -19.02 -39.14
N TRP A 203 12.88 -17.95 -39.50
CA TRP A 203 12.26 -16.72 -39.99
C TRP A 203 11.93 -16.82 -41.46
N MET A 204 10.70 -16.47 -41.79
CA MET A 204 10.22 -16.48 -43.16
C MET A 204 10.39 -15.09 -43.78
N LYS A 205 10.84 -15.05 -45.04
CA LYS A 205 11.00 -13.79 -45.79
C LYS A 205 9.67 -13.21 -46.29
N GLU A 206 8.56 -13.89 -46.04
CA GLU A 206 7.24 -13.50 -46.52
C GLU A 206 6.71 -12.30 -45.75
N THR A 207 6.23 -11.29 -46.49
CA THR A 207 5.45 -10.18 -45.94
C THR A 207 4.03 -10.65 -45.71
N VAL A 208 3.56 -10.55 -44.49
CA VAL A 208 2.24 -11.03 -44.06
C VAL A 208 1.31 -9.86 -43.80
N SER A 209 0.12 -9.90 -44.39
CA SER A 209 -0.89 -8.84 -44.29
C SER A 209 -1.76 -9.00 -43.05
N LEU A 210 -2.02 -7.91 -42.33
CA LEU A 210 -2.95 -7.88 -41.20
C LEU A 210 -4.40 -8.17 -41.63
N SER A 211 -4.74 -7.98 -42.91
CA SER A 211 -6.05 -8.36 -43.47
C SER A 211 -6.42 -9.82 -43.24
N ASP A 212 -5.41 -10.70 -43.16
CA ASP A 212 -5.60 -12.15 -43.16
C ASP A 212 -5.91 -12.71 -41.76
N PHE A 213 -5.69 -11.91 -40.72
CA PHE A 213 -5.86 -12.28 -39.32
C PHE A 213 -7.29 -11.99 -38.83
N ASN A 214 -8.30 -12.52 -39.53
CA ASN A 214 -9.71 -12.32 -39.21
C ASN A 214 -10.06 -12.64 -37.74
N PHE A 215 -9.37 -13.61 -37.13
CA PHE A 215 -9.57 -14.02 -35.74
C PHE A 215 -9.14 -12.97 -34.69
N LEU A 216 -8.37 -11.94 -35.09
CA LEU A 216 -7.97 -10.82 -34.23
C LEU A 216 -8.79 -9.55 -34.49
N LYS A 217 -9.60 -9.51 -35.55
CA LYS A 217 -10.38 -8.30 -35.90
C LYS A 217 -11.39 -7.99 -34.80
N VAL A 218 -11.48 -6.73 -34.42
CA VAL A 218 -12.40 -6.24 -33.38
C VAL A 218 -13.02 -4.94 -33.87
N SER A 219 -14.32 -4.78 -33.62
CA SER A 219 -14.98 -3.53 -33.96
C SER A 219 -14.46 -2.39 -33.08
N PHE A 220 -14.36 -1.20 -33.66
CA PHE A 220 -13.93 0.02 -32.98
C PHE A 220 -14.74 0.27 -31.70
N GLN A 221 -16.00 -0.14 -31.70
CA GLN A 221 -16.87 0.06 -30.55
C GLN A 221 -16.67 -0.89 -29.39
N ASP A 222 -16.25 -2.11 -29.68
CA ASP A 222 -16.09 -3.18 -28.71
C ASP A 222 -14.67 -3.20 -28.11
N LEU A 223 -13.74 -2.47 -28.73
CA LEU A 223 -12.31 -2.55 -28.43
C LEU A 223 -12.01 -2.37 -26.94
N LEU A 224 -12.63 -1.38 -26.27
CA LEU A 224 -12.35 -1.09 -24.86
C LEU A 224 -13.02 -2.08 -23.88
N GLU A 225 -13.98 -2.89 -24.33
CA GLU A 225 -14.65 -3.89 -23.47
C GLU A 225 -13.70 -5.02 -23.06
N PHE A 226 -12.68 -5.31 -23.88
CA PHE A 226 -11.60 -6.25 -23.55
C PHE A 226 -10.83 -5.88 -22.28
N GLN A 227 -10.87 -4.62 -21.83
CA GLN A 227 -10.21 -4.18 -20.60
C GLN A 227 -10.78 -4.86 -19.34
N ARG A 228 -12.01 -5.36 -19.41
CA ARG A 228 -12.74 -5.94 -18.26
C ARG A 228 -13.23 -7.36 -18.48
N SER A 229 -13.26 -7.81 -19.74
CA SER A 229 -13.73 -9.15 -20.10
C SER A 229 -13.00 -10.26 -19.35
N LEU A 230 -13.77 -11.14 -18.68
CA LEU A 230 -13.26 -12.34 -18.01
C LEU A 230 -13.24 -13.56 -18.92
N ALA A 231 -13.61 -13.39 -20.20
CA ALA A 231 -13.46 -14.44 -21.20
C ALA A 231 -11.98 -14.73 -21.50
N PHE A 232 -11.08 -13.75 -21.33
CA PHE A 232 -9.65 -13.84 -21.63
C PHE A 232 -9.34 -14.20 -23.10
N GLU A 233 -10.25 -13.87 -24.02
CA GLU A 233 -10.09 -14.11 -25.45
C GLU A 233 -8.93 -13.30 -26.04
N ASN A 234 -7.94 -13.98 -26.65
CA ASN A 234 -6.71 -13.37 -27.17
C ASN A 234 -5.91 -12.57 -26.13
N LEU A 235 -6.15 -12.77 -24.84
CA LEU A 235 -5.34 -12.18 -23.79
C LEU A 235 -4.09 -13.02 -23.56
N CYS A 236 -2.92 -12.45 -23.81
CA CYS A 236 -1.64 -13.10 -23.56
C CYS A 236 -0.67 -12.15 -22.83
N GLU A 237 0.50 -12.67 -22.45
CA GLU A 237 1.53 -11.89 -21.77
C GLU A 237 2.33 -11.06 -22.79
N ILE A 238 2.27 -9.73 -22.66
CA ILE A 238 2.86 -8.77 -23.61
C ILE A 238 3.67 -7.71 -22.84
N TRP A 239 4.75 -7.23 -23.45
CA TRP A 239 5.56 -6.13 -22.92
C TRP A 239 4.99 -4.76 -23.31
N SER A 240 4.70 -3.93 -22.30
CA SER A 240 4.19 -2.56 -22.44
C SER A 240 5.33 -1.53 -22.31
N GLU A 241 5.32 -0.53 -23.19
CA GLU A 241 6.20 0.65 -23.12
C GLU A 241 5.69 1.71 -22.14
N GLN A 242 4.38 1.75 -21.86
CA GLN A 242 3.75 2.71 -20.93
C GLN A 242 3.98 2.42 -19.44
N SER A 243 4.56 1.28 -19.07
CA SER A 243 4.66 0.88 -17.66
C SER A 243 5.79 1.63 -16.93
N GLU A 244 5.42 2.55 -16.01
CA GLU A 244 6.33 3.40 -15.20
C GLU A 244 7.45 2.67 -14.40
N ASP A 245 7.35 1.35 -14.24
CA ASP A 245 8.30 0.53 -13.45
C ASP A 245 9.59 0.15 -14.23
N LEU A 246 9.84 0.78 -15.38
CA LEU A 246 11.07 0.62 -16.18
C LEU A 246 12.33 1.00 -15.39
N SER A 247 12.25 2.00 -14.51
CA SER A 247 13.34 2.44 -13.63
C SER A 247 13.76 1.41 -12.56
N LYS A 248 12.93 0.39 -12.30
CA LYS A 248 13.18 -0.67 -11.29
C LYS A 248 13.33 -2.07 -11.91
N GLY A 249 13.40 -2.14 -13.23
CA GLY A 249 13.76 -3.35 -13.98
C GLY A 249 12.83 -4.55 -13.80
N ARG A 250 11.57 -4.38 -13.33
CA ARG A 250 10.76 -5.55 -12.93
C ARG A 250 9.38 -5.74 -13.58
N HIS A 251 8.72 -4.74 -14.16
CA HIS A 251 7.28 -4.93 -14.47
C HIS A 251 6.73 -4.27 -15.74
N GLY A 252 7.35 -4.47 -16.91
CA GLY A 252 6.72 -4.13 -18.20
C GLY A 252 5.78 -5.22 -18.76
N ARG A 253 5.82 -6.46 -18.24
CA ARG A 253 4.93 -7.55 -18.69
C ARG A 253 3.53 -7.39 -18.10
N ARG A 254 2.51 -7.45 -18.96
CA ARG A 254 1.09 -7.27 -18.64
C ARG A 254 0.24 -8.26 -19.45
N LEU A 255 -0.96 -8.52 -18.98
CA LEU A 255 -2.00 -9.20 -19.75
C LEU A 255 -2.69 -8.19 -20.67
N GLY A 256 -2.67 -8.45 -21.97
CA GLY A 256 -3.32 -7.60 -22.97
C GLY A 256 -4.00 -8.44 -24.05
N ALA A 257 -5.16 -7.97 -24.51
CA ALA A 257 -5.88 -8.53 -25.64
C ALA A 257 -5.23 -8.01 -26.92
N VAL A 258 -4.85 -8.93 -27.82
CA VAL A 258 -4.34 -8.56 -29.15
C VAL A 258 -5.53 -8.37 -30.08
N CYS A 259 -5.59 -7.21 -30.73
CA CYS A 259 -6.70 -6.82 -31.59
C CYS A 259 -6.18 -6.21 -32.89
N ILE A 260 -6.90 -6.43 -33.98
CA ILE A 260 -6.75 -5.70 -35.23
C ILE A 260 -7.97 -4.80 -35.39
N PHE A 261 -7.72 -3.53 -35.60
CA PHE A 261 -8.75 -2.53 -35.87
C PHE A 261 -8.13 -1.43 -36.73
N GLY A 262 -8.95 -0.60 -37.35
CA GLY A 262 -8.45 0.48 -38.19
C GLY A 262 -9.38 1.68 -38.19
N GLY A 263 -8.92 2.75 -38.83
CA GLY A 263 -9.67 3.99 -38.93
C GLY A 263 -8.90 5.10 -39.62
N LEU A 264 -9.45 6.31 -39.57
CA LEU A 264 -8.83 7.50 -40.13
C LEU A 264 -7.98 8.20 -39.07
N VAL A 265 -6.70 8.46 -39.38
CA VAL A 265 -5.82 9.19 -38.46
C VAL A 265 -6.19 10.67 -38.45
N ARG A 266 -6.79 11.16 -37.37
CA ARG A 266 -7.24 12.55 -37.25
C ARG A 266 -6.19 13.49 -36.71
N SER A 267 -5.40 12.99 -35.77
CA SER A 267 -4.29 13.71 -35.18
C SER A 267 -3.19 12.73 -34.84
N ALA A 268 -1.97 13.13 -35.07
CA ALA A 268 -0.78 12.38 -34.75
C ALA A 268 0.33 13.39 -34.47
N GLY A 269 1.09 13.19 -33.39
CA GLY A 269 2.09 14.15 -32.92
C GLY A 269 1.61 15.05 -31.77
N GLY A 270 2.52 15.37 -30.86
CA GLY A 270 2.24 15.90 -29.50
C GLY A 270 2.79 14.99 -28.39
N GLY A 271 3.55 13.95 -28.76
CA GLY A 271 4.06 12.88 -27.90
C GLY A 271 3.94 11.54 -28.63
N PRO A 272 4.08 10.39 -27.94
CA PRO A 272 3.88 9.06 -28.50
C PRO A 272 2.40 8.71 -28.62
N TYR A 273 1.59 9.60 -29.21
CA TYR A 273 0.13 9.47 -29.27
C TYR A 273 -0.44 9.71 -30.66
N MET A 274 -1.47 8.93 -30.99
CA MET A 274 -2.25 9.03 -32.22
C MET A 274 -3.75 8.96 -31.88
N ILE A 275 -4.55 9.77 -32.56
CA ILE A 275 -6.01 9.75 -32.48
C ILE A 275 -6.57 9.15 -33.76
N LEU A 276 -7.22 8.01 -33.61
CA LEU A 276 -7.90 7.28 -34.68
C LEU A 276 -9.40 7.57 -34.60
N GLU A 277 -10.04 7.83 -35.74
CA GLU A 277 -11.50 7.92 -35.84
C GLU A 277 -12.09 6.64 -36.40
N ASP A 278 -13.23 6.25 -35.84
CA ASP A 278 -14.04 5.11 -36.26
C ASP A 278 -14.40 5.19 -37.75
N PRO A 279 -14.09 4.17 -38.57
CA PRO A 279 -14.39 4.16 -40.00
C PRO A 279 -15.90 4.14 -40.29
N CYS A 280 -16.73 3.65 -39.36
CA CYS A 280 -18.18 3.49 -39.54
C CYS A 280 -19.00 4.65 -38.97
N LYS A 281 -18.43 5.46 -38.06
CA LYS A 281 -19.16 6.56 -37.40
C LYS A 281 -18.27 7.78 -37.13
N SER A 282 -18.49 8.84 -37.90
CA SER A 282 -17.83 10.13 -37.70
C SER A 282 -18.03 10.68 -36.28
N GLY A 283 -17.00 11.28 -35.72
CA GLY A 283 -17.03 11.88 -34.37
C GLY A 283 -16.73 10.90 -33.23
N ARG A 284 -16.50 9.61 -33.50
CA ARG A 284 -16.05 8.64 -32.50
C ARG A 284 -14.53 8.45 -32.60
N PHE A 285 -13.81 8.78 -31.54
CA PHE A 285 -12.35 8.78 -31.53
C PHE A 285 -11.77 7.84 -30.47
N LEU A 286 -10.55 7.38 -30.72
CA LEU A 286 -9.75 6.60 -29.80
C LEU A 286 -8.34 7.16 -29.73
N THR A 287 -7.85 7.40 -28.51
CA THR A 287 -6.45 7.76 -28.26
C THR A 287 -5.62 6.50 -28.10
N LEU A 288 -4.52 6.42 -28.85
CA LEU A 288 -3.62 5.28 -28.95
C LEU A 288 -2.21 5.71 -28.56
N TYR A 289 -1.50 4.84 -27.84
CA TYR A 289 -0.07 4.99 -27.59
C TYR A 289 0.71 4.34 -28.73
N VAL A 290 1.58 5.13 -29.37
CA VAL A 290 2.42 4.68 -30.47
C VAL A 290 3.73 4.14 -29.92
N THR A 291 3.99 2.85 -30.16
CA THR A 291 5.21 2.19 -29.68
C THR A 291 6.43 2.53 -30.54
N GLU A 292 7.63 2.36 -29.98
CA GLU A 292 8.90 2.49 -30.71
C GLU A 292 8.95 1.55 -31.92
N GLN A 293 8.42 0.34 -31.77
CA GLN A 293 8.34 -0.64 -32.86
C GLN A 293 7.44 -0.17 -34.01
N PHE A 294 6.32 0.47 -33.70
CA PHE A 294 5.42 1.03 -34.72
C PHE A 294 6.13 2.10 -35.54
N LEU A 295 6.89 3.00 -34.88
CA LEU A 295 7.68 4.03 -35.55
C LEU A 295 8.78 3.41 -36.43
N ARG A 296 9.48 2.40 -35.91
CA ARG A 296 10.51 1.66 -36.65
C ARG A 296 9.96 1.01 -37.91
N LEU A 297 8.79 0.37 -37.85
CA LEU A 297 8.13 -0.26 -39.02
C LEU A 297 7.68 0.77 -40.07
N LEU A 298 7.36 1.99 -39.66
CA LEU A 298 7.07 3.10 -40.58
C LEU A 298 8.33 3.82 -41.08
N ASN A 299 9.52 3.43 -40.62
CA ASN A 299 10.77 4.13 -40.86
C ASN A 299 10.65 5.65 -40.56
N THR A 300 10.07 5.98 -39.41
CA THR A 300 9.77 7.36 -38.99
C THR A 300 10.09 7.58 -37.51
N ASP A 301 10.06 8.82 -37.06
CA ASP A 301 10.21 9.21 -35.66
C ASP A 301 8.92 9.87 -35.11
N LEU A 302 8.96 10.36 -33.87
CA LEU A 302 7.81 11.02 -33.25
C LEU A 302 7.41 12.33 -33.95
N VAL A 303 8.33 12.98 -34.67
CA VAL A 303 8.05 14.20 -35.43
C VAL A 303 7.34 13.84 -36.74
N GLY A 304 7.87 12.84 -37.45
CA GLY A 304 7.32 12.30 -38.70
C GLY A 304 5.98 11.59 -38.52
N LEU A 305 5.61 11.21 -37.29
CA LEU A 305 4.28 10.69 -36.96
C LEU A 305 3.14 11.65 -37.40
N ARG A 306 3.40 12.97 -37.44
CA ARG A 306 2.43 13.98 -37.92
C ARG A 306 2.00 13.75 -39.37
N ASN A 307 2.85 13.12 -40.18
CA ASN A 307 2.59 12.85 -41.59
C ASN A 307 1.52 11.77 -41.81
N LEU A 308 1.12 11.06 -40.75
CA LEU A 308 0.03 10.08 -40.82
C LEU A 308 -1.35 10.74 -40.84
N LYS A 309 -1.47 12.02 -40.48
CA LYS A 309 -2.76 12.72 -40.47
C LYS A 309 -3.46 12.61 -41.83
N GLY A 310 -4.71 12.19 -41.82
CA GLY A 310 -5.54 12.00 -43.02
C GLY A 310 -5.35 10.64 -43.70
N ARG A 311 -4.44 9.79 -43.25
CA ARG A 311 -4.26 8.42 -43.78
C ARG A 311 -5.25 7.45 -43.14
N LEU A 312 -5.70 6.48 -43.92
CA LEU A 312 -6.42 5.31 -43.45
C LEU A 312 -5.40 4.24 -43.03
N ILE A 313 -5.58 3.69 -41.84
CA ILE A 313 -4.63 2.75 -41.27
C ILE A 313 -5.36 1.60 -40.57
N ARG A 314 -4.89 0.39 -40.81
CA ARG A 314 -5.16 -0.83 -40.05
C ARG A 314 -3.99 -1.04 -39.10
N VAL A 315 -4.28 -1.38 -37.85
CA VAL A 315 -3.24 -1.56 -36.82
C VAL A 315 -3.43 -2.86 -36.07
N LEU A 316 -2.32 -3.57 -35.81
CA LEU A 316 -2.25 -4.55 -34.74
C LEU A 316 -1.95 -3.80 -33.44
N GLY A 317 -2.91 -3.83 -32.52
CA GLY A 317 -2.83 -3.17 -31.23
C GLY A 317 -3.08 -4.10 -30.04
N VAL A 318 -2.81 -3.57 -28.86
CA VAL A 318 -2.98 -4.27 -27.58
C VAL A 318 -3.86 -3.45 -26.66
N VAL A 319 -4.97 -4.06 -26.24
CA VAL A 319 -5.86 -3.51 -25.22
C VAL A 319 -5.55 -4.15 -23.88
N TRP A 320 -5.10 -3.35 -22.92
CA TRP A 320 -4.68 -3.86 -21.62
C TRP A 320 -5.84 -4.30 -20.75
N PHE A 321 -5.69 -5.39 -19.99
CA PHE A 321 -6.66 -5.74 -18.96
C PHE A 321 -6.52 -4.78 -17.77
N ARG A 322 -7.61 -4.07 -17.42
CA ARG A 322 -7.61 -2.95 -16.44
C ARG A 322 -8.63 -3.09 -15.31
N TYR A 323 -9.24 -4.26 -15.11
CA TYR A 323 -10.18 -4.42 -14.00
C TYR A 323 -9.49 -4.22 -12.64
N GLY A 324 -9.84 -3.12 -11.95
CA GLY A 324 -9.24 -2.73 -10.67
C GLY A 324 -7.87 -2.08 -10.79
N SER A 325 -7.66 -1.31 -11.86
CA SER A 325 -6.40 -0.67 -12.24
C SER A 325 -5.74 0.14 -11.11
N THR A 326 -4.41 0.23 -11.19
CA THR A 326 -3.58 1.01 -10.27
C THR A 326 -2.82 2.06 -11.09
N ARG A 327 -2.15 3.02 -10.43
CA ARG A 327 -1.35 4.05 -11.13
C ARG A 327 -0.34 3.48 -12.14
N SER A 328 0.11 2.23 -11.97
CA SER A 328 1.09 1.56 -12.86
C SER A 328 0.47 0.74 -14.01
N THR A 329 -0.83 0.88 -14.27
CA THR A 329 -1.52 0.20 -15.37
C THR A 329 -1.48 1.09 -16.61
N PRO A 330 -1.08 0.58 -17.80
CA PRO A 330 -1.09 1.36 -19.03
C PRO A 330 -2.43 2.06 -19.27
N GLU A 331 -2.37 3.31 -19.73
CA GLU A 331 -3.55 4.17 -19.82
C GLU A 331 -4.28 4.01 -21.14
N TYR A 332 -3.55 3.89 -22.25
CA TYR A 332 -4.09 3.79 -23.59
C TYR A 332 -3.77 2.43 -24.23
N PRO A 333 -4.56 1.94 -25.20
CA PRO A 333 -4.14 0.84 -26.06
C PRO A 333 -2.81 1.16 -26.75
N GLU A 334 -1.93 0.16 -26.90
CA GLU A 334 -0.66 0.31 -27.63
C GLU A 334 -0.83 -0.16 -29.07
N VAL A 335 -0.36 0.59 -30.06
CA VAL A 335 -0.28 0.14 -31.46
C VAL A 335 1.14 -0.29 -31.79
N ILE A 336 1.27 -1.42 -32.49
CA ILE A 336 2.54 -2.11 -32.67
C ILE A 336 2.88 -2.27 -34.15
N VAL A 337 1.96 -2.82 -34.95
CA VAL A 337 2.17 -3.03 -36.39
C VAL A 337 1.20 -2.15 -37.17
N PRO A 338 1.69 -1.23 -38.02
CA PRO A 338 0.86 -0.46 -38.95
C PRO A 338 0.71 -1.15 -40.30
N GLU A 339 -0.45 -0.98 -40.93
CA GLU A 339 -0.72 -1.33 -42.32
C GLU A 339 -1.58 -0.23 -42.96
N PHE A 340 -1.08 0.39 -44.03
CA PHE A 340 -1.83 1.43 -44.73
C PHE A 340 -2.91 0.80 -45.61
N VAL A 341 -4.08 1.43 -45.60
CA VAL A 341 -5.22 0.97 -46.38
C VAL A 341 -5.60 2.05 -47.40
N ASN A 342 -5.87 1.65 -48.63
CA ASN A 342 -6.21 2.60 -49.70
C ASN A 342 -7.71 2.93 -49.72
N ASP A 343 -8.55 1.99 -49.31
CA ASP A 343 -10.01 2.11 -49.33
C ASP A 343 -10.59 2.09 -47.91
N ARG A 344 -11.48 3.04 -47.61
CA ARG A 344 -12.22 3.09 -46.35
C ARG A 344 -13.12 1.87 -46.20
N PHE A 345 -13.65 1.33 -47.30
CA PHE A 345 -14.55 0.19 -47.27
C PHE A 345 -13.89 -1.06 -46.67
N GLU A 346 -12.61 -1.29 -46.92
CA GLU A 346 -11.86 -2.39 -46.28
C GLU A 346 -11.88 -2.29 -44.74
N LEU A 347 -11.74 -1.09 -44.19
CA LEU A 347 -11.78 -0.86 -42.74
C LEU A 347 -13.19 -1.07 -42.16
N ILE A 348 -14.23 -0.73 -42.94
CA ILE A 348 -15.62 -1.01 -42.58
C ILE A 348 -15.85 -2.53 -42.54
N MET A 349 -15.30 -3.27 -43.50
CA MET A 349 -15.37 -4.73 -43.52
C MET A 349 -14.62 -5.36 -42.36
N ASP A 350 -13.46 -4.83 -41.97
CA ASP A 350 -12.74 -5.31 -40.78
C ASP A 350 -13.54 -5.08 -39.50
N ASP A 351 -14.18 -3.91 -39.36
CA ASP A 351 -15.06 -3.59 -38.24
C ASP A 351 -16.25 -4.55 -38.16
N LEU A 352 -16.90 -4.82 -39.31
CA LEU A 352 -18.01 -5.77 -39.42
C LEU A 352 -17.58 -7.20 -39.03
N ILE A 353 -16.46 -7.69 -39.58
CA ILE A 353 -15.93 -9.01 -39.23
C ILE A 353 -15.68 -9.09 -37.74
N GLY A 354 -15.03 -8.08 -37.15
CA GLY A 354 -14.77 -8.04 -35.72
C GLY A 354 -16.03 -7.96 -34.87
N PHE A 355 -17.03 -7.20 -35.31
CA PHE A 355 -18.31 -7.03 -34.62
C PHE A 355 -19.11 -8.35 -34.55
N VAL A 356 -19.18 -9.07 -35.67
CA VAL A 356 -19.85 -10.39 -35.74
C VAL A 356 -19.03 -11.43 -35.00
N ARG A 357 -17.69 -11.46 -35.17
CA ARG A 357 -16.80 -12.44 -34.52
C ARG A 357 -16.97 -12.51 -33.00
N VAL A 358 -16.97 -11.35 -32.34
CA VAL A 358 -17.10 -11.29 -30.87
C VAL A 358 -18.48 -11.78 -30.40
N ARG A 359 -19.52 -11.57 -31.22
CA ARG A 359 -20.91 -12.00 -30.94
C ARG A 359 -21.25 -13.38 -31.45
N ASP A 360 -20.39 -13.94 -32.30
CA ASP A 360 -20.55 -15.17 -33.07
C ASP A 360 -21.70 -15.15 -34.10
N LYS A 361 -22.85 -14.59 -33.74
CA LYS A 361 -24.07 -14.50 -34.55
C LYS A 361 -24.80 -13.18 -34.27
N VAL A 362 -25.23 -12.47 -35.32
CA VAL A 362 -25.93 -11.19 -35.21
C VAL A 362 -27.08 -11.11 -36.21
N ILE A 363 -28.19 -10.46 -35.84
CA ILE A 363 -29.34 -10.23 -36.72
C ILE A 363 -28.93 -9.33 -37.88
N SER A 364 -29.19 -9.77 -39.11
CA SER A 364 -28.80 -9.05 -40.34
C SER A 364 -29.35 -7.62 -40.41
N ASP A 365 -30.62 -7.40 -40.07
CA ASP A 365 -31.24 -6.06 -40.05
C ASP A 365 -30.48 -5.05 -39.19
N SER A 366 -29.95 -5.49 -38.04
CA SER A 366 -29.18 -4.62 -37.15
C SER A 366 -27.83 -4.22 -37.75
N LEU A 367 -27.27 -5.08 -38.60
CA LEU A 367 -26.02 -4.82 -39.30
C LEU A 367 -26.23 -3.90 -40.49
N ILE A 368 -27.33 -4.06 -41.24
CA ILE A 368 -27.66 -3.19 -42.39
C ILE A 368 -27.77 -1.73 -41.96
N VAL A 369 -28.41 -1.46 -40.81
CA VAL A 369 -28.54 -0.10 -40.27
C VAL A 369 -27.16 0.53 -39.95
N ARG A 370 -26.22 -0.30 -39.49
CA ARG A 370 -24.89 0.11 -39.02
C ARG A 370 -23.85 0.19 -40.14
N TYR A 371 -23.86 -0.77 -41.05
CA TYR A 371 -22.91 -0.95 -42.14
C TYR A 371 -23.63 -0.73 -43.48
N ARG A 372 -24.20 0.47 -43.65
CA ARG A 372 -25.04 0.81 -44.82
C ARG A 372 -24.33 0.70 -46.16
N GLU A 373 -23.01 0.83 -46.14
CA GLU A 373 -22.14 0.75 -47.31
C GLU A 373 -21.88 -0.71 -47.74
N THR A 374 -22.27 -1.71 -46.94
CA THR A 374 -21.99 -3.14 -47.18
C THR A 374 -23.14 -3.85 -47.87
N ASP A 375 -22.83 -4.60 -48.93
CA ASP A 375 -23.75 -5.55 -49.55
C ASP A 375 -23.80 -6.88 -48.76
N PHE A 376 -24.92 -7.12 -48.06
CA PHE A 376 -25.13 -8.34 -47.26
C PHE A 376 -25.52 -9.56 -48.11
N SER A 377 -25.77 -9.39 -49.41
CA SER A 377 -25.99 -10.52 -50.33
C SER A 377 -24.69 -11.22 -50.71
N SER A 378 -23.55 -10.54 -50.58
CA SER A 378 -22.23 -11.01 -50.99
C SER A 378 -21.16 -10.83 -49.90
N LEU A 379 -21.39 -11.44 -48.72
CA LEU A 379 -20.46 -11.34 -47.59
C LEU A 379 -19.13 -12.08 -47.84
N PRO A 380 -17.98 -11.49 -47.51
CA PRO A 380 -16.69 -12.17 -47.62
C PRO A 380 -16.49 -13.19 -46.48
N GLN A 381 -15.70 -14.23 -46.76
CA GLN A 381 -15.23 -15.12 -45.71
C GLN A 381 -14.46 -14.32 -44.63
N PRO A 382 -14.65 -14.63 -43.33
CA PRO A 382 -15.32 -15.81 -42.77
C PRO A 382 -16.80 -15.57 -42.38
N LEU A 383 -17.48 -14.57 -42.94
CA LEU A 383 -18.88 -14.29 -42.63
C LEU A 383 -19.82 -15.08 -43.54
N THR A 384 -20.92 -15.57 -42.97
CA THR A 384 -21.96 -16.32 -43.70
C THR A 384 -23.35 -15.84 -43.29
N MET A 385 -24.30 -15.83 -44.22
CA MET A 385 -25.71 -15.52 -43.95
C MET A 385 -26.48 -16.82 -43.72
N GLU A 386 -27.12 -16.96 -42.56
CA GLU A 386 -27.90 -18.14 -42.17
C GLU A 386 -29.20 -17.71 -41.46
N ASN A 387 -30.36 -18.03 -42.05
CA ASN A 387 -31.69 -17.83 -41.45
C ASN A 387 -31.95 -16.40 -40.94
N GLY A 388 -31.52 -15.37 -41.67
CA GLY A 388 -31.68 -13.95 -41.29
C GLY A 388 -30.61 -13.44 -40.33
N TYR A 389 -29.58 -14.22 -40.04
CA TYR A 389 -28.44 -13.82 -39.21
C TYR A 389 -27.14 -13.90 -39.97
N VAL A 390 -26.20 -13.03 -39.63
CA VAL A 390 -24.81 -13.14 -40.06
C VAL A 390 -24.03 -13.87 -38.97
N THR A 391 -23.34 -14.94 -39.35
CA THR A 391 -22.53 -15.78 -38.48
C THR A 391 -21.05 -15.70 -38.85
N TYR A 392 -20.18 -15.83 -37.85
CA TYR A 392 -18.73 -15.93 -38.04
C TYR A 392 -18.34 -17.42 -38.12
N ASN A 393 -18.09 -17.91 -39.33
CA ASN A 393 -17.72 -19.30 -39.58
C ASN A 393 -16.22 -19.41 -39.88
N PHE A 394 -15.41 -19.40 -38.81
CA PHE A 394 -13.98 -19.65 -38.93
C PHE A 394 -13.67 -21.11 -38.56
N SER A 395 -13.58 -21.94 -39.59
CA SER A 395 -13.17 -23.34 -39.47
C SER A 395 -11.75 -23.51 -40.00
N ILE A 396 -10.81 -23.78 -39.10
CA ILE A 396 -9.44 -24.13 -39.47
C ILE A 396 -9.40 -25.64 -39.74
N LYS A 397 -9.13 -26.03 -40.99
CA LYS A 397 -8.90 -27.43 -41.35
C LYS A 397 -7.51 -27.87 -40.91
N ALA A 398 -7.41 -28.38 -39.68
CA ALA A 398 -6.15 -28.86 -39.11
C ALA A 398 -5.85 -30.31 -39.53
N LYS A 399 -4.72 -30.52 -40.22
CA LYS A 399 -4.16 -31.87 -40.44
C LYS A 399 -3.38 -32.38 -39.22
N ASP A 400 -2.77 -31.46 -38.47
CA ASP A 400 -2.02 -31.77 -37.24
C ASP A 400 -2.97 -32.15 -36.10
N ASN A 401 -2.69 -33.27 -35.43
CA ASN A 401 -3.55 -33.80 -34.37
C ASN A 401 -3.57 -32.91 -33.12
N ILE A 402 -2.44 -32.30 -32.75
CA ILE A 402 -2.36 -31.39 -31.60
C ILE A 402 -3.14 -30.11 -31.89
N VAL A 403 -3.02 -29.56 -33.11
CA VAL A 403 -3.82 -28.41 -33.55
C VAL A 403 -5.31 -28.74 -33.49
N ARG A 404 -5.73 -29.92 -33.97
CA ARG A 404 -7.13 -30.34 -33.88
C ARG A 404 -7.62 -30.43 -32.42
N ILE A 405 -6.84 -31.07 -31.54
CA ILE A 405 -7.17 -31.15 -30.11
C ILE A 405 -7.27 -29.74 -29.50
N PHE A 406 -6.37 -28.81 -29.86
CA PHE A 406 -6.41 -27.44 -29.39
C PHE A 406 -7.71 -26.73 -29.83
N LEU A 407 -8.06 -26.83 -31.11
CA LEU A 407 -9.26 -26.22 -31.67
C LEU A 407 -10.55 -26.80 -31.07
N ASP A 408 -10.60 -28.10 -30.80
CA ASP A 408 -11.73 -28.74 -30.09
C ASP A 408 -11.95 -28.09 -28.71
N GLU A 409 -10.87 -27.88 -27.96
CA GLU A 409 -10.94 -27.30 -26.62
C GLU A 409 -11.30 -25.80 -26.64
N GLU A 410 -10.79 -25.03 -27.60
CA GLU A 410 -11.21 -23.63 -27.80
C GLU A 410 -12.67 -23.51 -28.22
N ASN A 411 -13.15 -24.40 -29.11
CA ASN A 411 -14.56 -24.48 -29.49
C ASN A 411 -15.44 -24.86 -28.29
N PHE A 412 -14.98 -25.75 -27.42
CA PHE A 412 -15.67 -26.08 -26.17
C PHE A 412 -15.79 -24.83 -25.27
N ILE A 413 -14.71 -24.06 -25.06
CA ILE A 413 -14.78 -22.81 -24.30
C ILE A 413 -15.76 -21.82 -24.94
N ARG A 414 -15.70 -21.64 -26.27
CA ARG A 414 -16.62 -20.75 -27.00
C ARG A 414 -18.07 -21.16 -26.78
N SER A 415 -18.37 -22.47 -26.80
CA SER A 415 -19.71 -23.01 -26.55
C SER A 415 -20.23 -22.70 -25.13
N LEU A 416 -19.36 -22.74 -24.12
CA LEU A 416 -19.70 -22.38 -22.74
C LEU A 416 -20.02 -20.89 -22.62
N ARG A 417 -19.25 -20.03 -23.29
CA ARG A 417 -19.48 -18.59 -23.31
C ARG A 417 -20.83 -18.24 -23.96
N ARG A 418 -21.19 -18.93 -25.04
CA ARG A 418 -22.48 -18.75 -25.73
C ARG A 418 -23.67 -19.01 -24.80
N LYS A 419 -23.62 -20.04 -23.95
CA LYS A 419 -24.72 -20.35 -23.00
C LYS A 419 -25.08 -19.15 -22.11
N THR A 420 -24.07 -18.41 -21.64
CA THR A 420 -24.29 -17.23 -20.80
C THR A 420 -24.70 -16.01 -21.62
N ALA A 421 -24.17 -15.82 -22.82
CA ALA A 421 -24.59 -14.74 -23.72
C ALA A 421 -26.07 -14.86 -24.14
N VAL A 422 -26.59 -16.09 -24.29
CA VAL A 422 -28.02 -16.34 -24.55
C VAL A 422 -28.91 -15.81 -23.41
N MET A 423 -28.42 -15.78 -22.17
CA MET A 423 -29.18 -15.22 -21.04
C MET A 423 -29.30 -13.68 -21.11
N LYS A 424 -28.42 -13.00 -21.86
CA LYS A 424 -28.47 -11.55 -22.15
C LYS A 424 -27.95 -11.24 -23.56
N PRO A 425 -28.78 -11.46 -24.61
CA PRO A 425 -28.35 -11.43 -26.01
C PRO A 425 -27.73 -10.10 -26.49
N ALA A 426 -28.00 -9.00 -25.77
CA ALA A 426 -27.45 -7.68 -26.08
C ALA A 426 -25.97 -7.50 -25.67
N GLU A 427 -25.42 -8.38 -24.82
CA GLU A 427 -24.09 -8.22 -24.22
C GLU A 427 -23.09 -9.19 -24.88
N ALA A 428 -22.19 -8.64 -25.71
CA ALA A 428 -21.19 -9.42 -26.47
C ALA A 428 -20.03 -9.96 -25.62
N PHE A 429 -19.83 -9.40 -24.43
CA PHE A 429 -18.70 -9.70 -23.57
C PHE A 429 -19.14 -10.21 -22.20
N ILE A 430 -18.32 -11.11 -21.66
CA ILE A 430 -18.53 -11.63 -20.31
C ILE A 430 -17.89 -10.69 -19.30
N MET A 431 -18.73 -9.88 -18.67
CA MET A 431 -18.38 -8.88 -17.69
C MET A 431 -18.40 -9.44 -16.26
N PRO A 432 -17.52 -8.94 -15.37
CA PRO A 432 -17.47 -9.40 -13.98
C PRO A 432 -18.81 -9.34 -13.25
N GLU A 433 -19.65 -8.35 -13.54
CA GLU A 433 -20.95 -8.14 -12.90
C GLU A 433 -21.98 -9.20 -13.30
N GLN A 434 -21.75 -9.92 -14.41
CA GLN A 434 -22.57 -11.07 -14.82
C GLN A 434 -22.10 -12.38 -14.18
N LEU A 435 -20.86 -12.45 -13.68
CA LEU A 435 -20.27 -13.68 -13.15
C LEU A 435 -20.20 -13.70 -11.63
N LEU A 436 -20.07 -12.53 -11.01
CA LEU A 436 -19.78 -12.37 -9.59
C LEU A 436 -20.93 -11.71 -8.86
N ASN A 437 -21.22 -12.23 -7.66
CA ASN A 437 -22.25 -11.69 -6.80
C ASN A 437 -21.78 -10.36 -6.20
N THR A 438 -22.32 -9.26 -6.74
CA THR A 438 -21.91 -7.92 -6.34
C THR A 438 -22.26 -7.60 -4.90
N CYS A 439 -23.37 -8.13 -4.38
CA CYS A 439 -23.77 -8.00 -2.98
C CYS A 439 -22.74 -8.63 -2.03
N LYS A 440 -22.19 -9.82 -2.37
CA LYS A 440 -21.12 -10.46 -1.57
C LYS A 440 -19.83 -9.65 -1.55
N LEU A 441 -19.56 -8.89 -2.62
CA LEU A 441 -18.33 -8.11 -2.79
C LEU A 441 -18.43 -6.70 -2.20
N GLN A 442 -19.62 -6.21 -1.86
CA GLN A 442 -19.79 -4.94 -1.16
C GLN A 442 -19.30 -5.03 0.29
N LEU A 443 -19.06 -3.88 0.92
CA LEU A 443 -18.56 -3.79 2.30
C LEU A 443 -19.42 -4.61 3.29
N ASN A 444 -20.75 -4.50 3.19
CA ASN A 444 -21.67 -5.23 4.06
C ASN A 444 -21.65 -6.74 3.79
N GLY A 445 -21.59 -7.17 2.52
CA GLY A 445 -21.50 -8.59 2.18
C GLY A 445 -20.22 -9.24 2.69
N LEU A 446 -19.08 -8.55 2.55
CA LEU A 446 -17.80 -9.02 3.11
C LEU A 446 -17.82 -9.02 4.64
N ALA A 447 -18.43 -8.01 5.27
CA ALA A 447 -18.57 -7.96 6.73
C ALA A 447 -19.39 -9.14 7.24
N GLU A 448 -20.53 -9.45 6.60
CA GLU A 448 -21.35 -10.62 6.94
C GLU A 448 -20.60 -11.94 6.72
N ARG A 449 -19.83 -12.06 5.64
CA ARG A 449 -19.00 -13.25 5.39
C ARG A 449 -17.92 -13.44 6.47
N ILE A 450 -17.27 -12.37 6.92
CA ILE A 450 -16.27 -12.42 7.99
C ILE A 450 -16.95 -12.72 9.33
N LYS A 451 -18.07 -12.08 9.63
CA LYS A 451 -18.85 -12.28 10.85
C LYS A 451 -19.26 -13.75 11.05
N ARG A 452 -19.66 -14.44 9.97
CA ARG A 452 -20.04 -15.86 10.00
C ARG A 452 -18.87 -16.82 10.25
N ASP A 453 -17.65 -16.39 10.00
CA ASP A 453 -16.44 -17.21 10.10
C ASP A 453 -15.59 -16.77 11.29
N LYS A 454 -15.80 -17.46 12.41
CA LYS A 454 -15.19 -17.13 13.70
C LYS A 454 -13.67 -17.08 13.62
N HIS A 455 -13.04 -17.94 12.83
CA HIS A 455 -11.59 -17.96 12.68
C HIS A 455 -11.08 -16.78 11.84
N LEU A 456 -11.77 -16.45 10.75
CA LEU A 456 -11.41 -15.31 9.92
C LEU A 456 -11.59 -13.98 10.65
N LEU A 457 -12.70 -13.83 11.40
CA LEU A 457 -12.95 -12.65 12.23
C LEU A 457 -11.91 -12.52 13.35
N SER A 458 -11.66 -13.59 14.12
CA SER A 458 -10.69 -13.54 15.22
C SER A 458 -9.28 -13.24 14.72
N TYR A 459 -8.90 -13.80 13.58
CA TYR A 459 -7.62 -13.51 12.93
C TYR A 459 -7.51 -12.04 12.49
N LEU A 460 -8.55 -11.48 11.86
CA LEU A 460 -8.56 -10.07 11.48
C LEU A 460 -8.51 -9.15 12.70
N LEU A 461 -9.29 -9.41 13.75
CA LEU A 461 -9.28 -8.63 14.99
C LEU A 461 -7.92 -8.69 15.69
N ALA A 462 -7.27 -9.85 15.73
CA ALA A 462 -5.96 -9.99 16.33
C ALA A 462 -4.86 -9.25 15.55
N LEU A 463 -4.93 -9.25 14.21
CA LEU A 463 -4.06 -8.41 13.39
C LEU A 463 -4.26 -6.92 13.69
N ILE A 464 -5.52 -6.47 13.82
CA ILE A 464 -5.81 -5.07 14.14
C ILE A 464 -5.30 -4.72 15.54
N ARG A 465 -5.55 -5.58 16.54
CA ARG A 465 -5.06 -5.39 17.91
C ARG A 465 -3.53 -5.31 17.95
N HIS A 466 -2.84 -6.23 17.28
CA HIS A 466 -1.39 -6.21 17.20
C HIS A 466 -0.88 -4.92 16.55
N PHE A 467 -1.53 -4.46 15.47
CA PHE A 467 -1.19 -3.17 14.86
C PHE A 467 -1.44 -1.98 15.81
N ASP A 468 -2.55 -1.98 16.54
CA ASP A 468 -2.85 -0.93 17.51
C ASP A 468 -1.88 -0.95 18.70
N HIS A 469 -1.32 -2.10 19.07
CA HIS A 469 -0.39 -2.23 20.21
C HIS A 469 1.08 -2.05 19.84
N GLU A 470 1.48 -2.34 18.61
CA GLU A 470 2.89 -2.32 18.18
C GLU A 470 3.18 -1.24 17.13
N GLY A 471 2.14 -0.65 16.52
CA GLY A 471 2.24 0.36 15.45
C GLY A 471 2.65 -0.19 14.09
N ALA A 472 2.99 -1.46 14.00
CA ALA A 472 3.34 -2.16 12.77
C ALA A 472 2.91 -3.63 12.86
N LEU A 473 2.59 -4.23 11.71
CA LEU A 473 2.44 -5.67 11.62
C LEU A 473 3.78 -6.34 11.29
N PRO A 474 3.97 -7.61 11.65
CA PRO A 474 5.18 -8.35 11.34
C PRO A 474 5.51 -8.43 9.85
N SER A 475 6.80 -8.67 9.58
CA SER A 475 7.34 -8.67 8.23
C SER A 475 7.38 -10.07 7.60
N THR A 476 7.38 -11.12 8.43
CA THR A 476 7.41 -12.51 7.96
C THR A 476 6.03 -13.13 8.02
N LEU A 477 5.79 -14.14 7.17
CA LEU A 477 4.53 -14.89 7.23
C LEU A 477 4.43 -15.71 8.52
N LYS A 478 5.55 -16.26 9.00
CA LYS A 478 5.62 -17.07 10.22
C LYS A 478 5.13 -16.29 11.44
N GLU A 479 5.62 -15.06 11.61
CA GLU A 479 5.16 -14.16 12.69
C GLU A 479 3.68 -13.79 12.50
N LEU A 480 3.24 -13.50 11.27
CA LEU A 480 1.83 -13.16 11.01
C LEU A 480 0.89 -14.33 11.32
N THR A 481 1.32 -15.57 11.11
CA THR A 481 0.51 -16.76 11.42
C THR A 481 0.50 -17.10 12.90
N SER A 482 1.48 -16.64 13.69
CA SER A 482 1.57 -16.90 15.13
C SER A 482 0.91 -15.82 16.00
N ILE A 483 0.32 -14.77 15.41
CA ILE A 483 -0.35 -13.69 16.17
C ILE A 483 -1.55 -14.19 16.96
N VAL A 484 -2.26 -15.21 16.46
CA VAL A 484 -3.40 -15.81 17.17
C VAL A 484 -2.95 -17.08 17.84
N GLU A 485 -2.83 -17.04 19.16
CA GLU A 485 -2.53 -18.20 19.98
C GLU A 485 -3.62 -19.28 19.83
N GLY A 486 -3.20 -20.54 19.76
CA GLY A 486 -4.12 -21.68 19.61
C GLY A 486 -4.75 -21.87 18.22
N MET A 487 -4.60 -20.92 17.29
CA MET A 487 -5.06 -21.11 15.91
C MET A 487 -4.06 -21.99 15.15
N PRO A 488 -4.49 -23.11 14.52
CA PRO A 488 -3.59 -23.91 13.70
C PRO A 488 -2.92 -23.05 12.62
N SER A 489 -1.60 -23.16 12.47
CA SER A 489 -0.83 -22.34 11.51
C SER A 489 -1.42 -22.39 10.10
N GLU A 490 -2.02 -23.51 9.75
CA GLU A 490 -2.71 -23.77 8.51
C GLU A 490 -3.96 -22.92 8.28
N VAL A 491 -4.76 -22.72 9.33
CA VAL A 491 -5.96 -21.88 9.31
C VAL A 491 -5.54 -20.41 9.24
N SER A 492 -4.53 -20.03 10.05
CA SER A 492 -3.96 -18.68 10.02
C SER A 492 -3.42 -18.31 8.63
N GLU A 493 -2.71 -19.23 7.97
CA GLU A 493 -2.16 -18.97 6.63
C GLU A 493 -3.27 -18.80 5.58
N GLU A 494 -4.32 -19.61 5.64
CA GLU A 494 -5.46 -19.50 4.74
C GLU A 494 -6.23 -18.19 4.97
N ASN A 495 -6.49 -17.82 6.22
CA ASN A 495 -7.10 -16.54 6.59
C ASN A 495 -6.27 -15.34 6.12
N PHE A 496 -4.95 -15.38 6.31
CA PHE A 496 -4.04 -14.37 5.78
C PHE A 496 -4.14 -14.23 4.27
N ARG A 497 -4.14 -15.37 3.55
CA ARG A 497 -4.26 -15.38 2.09
C ARG A 497 -5.62 -14.86 1.64
N TRP A 498 -6.71 -15.25 2.30
CA TRP A 498 -8.06 -14.73 2.08
C TRP A 498 -8.08 -13.21 2.19
N LEU A 499 -7.65 -12.65 3.33
CA LEU A 499 -7.63 -11.20 3.58
C LEU A 499 -6.78 -10.45 2.54
N ARG A 500 -5.67 -11.05 2.10
CA ARG A 500 -4.78 -10.46 1.09
C ARG A 500 -5.38 -10.50 -0.32
N ASP A 501 -6.04 -11.60 -0.68
CA ASP A 501 -6.63 -11.82 -2.00
C ASP A 501 -7.92 -10.99 -2.18
N LEU A 502 -8.60 -10.69 -1.06
CA LEU A 502 -9.69 -9.71 -0.96
C LEU A 502 -9.16 -8.29 -0.67
N GLY A 503 -7.86 -8.04 -0.72
CA GLY A 503 -7.28 -6.70 -0.58
C GLY A 503 -7.56 -5.97 0.73
N LEU A 504 -8.02 -6.67 1.77
CA LEU A 504 -8.21 -6.15 3.12
C LEU A 504 -6.85 -5.98 3.81
N LEU A 505 -5.90 -6.83 3.44
CA LEU A 505 -4.51 -6.78 3.87
C LEU A 505 -3.56 -6.60 2.67
N SER A 506 -2.50 -5.83 2.87
CA SER A 506 -1.43 -5.64 1.89
C SER A 506 -0.08 -6.09 2.43
N LYS A 507 0.65 -6.88 1.64
CA LYS A 507 2.01 -7.33 1.96
C LYS A 507 2.90 -7.21 0.74
N ARG A 508 3.97 -6.40 0.86
CA ARG A 508 5.02 -6.31 -0.16
C ARG A 508 6.28 -7.06 0.30
N ARG A 509 7.13 -7.46 -0.65
CA ARG A 509 8.39 -8.14 -0.35
C ARG A 509 9.27 -7.21 0.50
N LYS A 510 9.84 -7.74 1.59
CA LYS A 510 10.68 -7.00 2.56
C LYS A 510 10.02 -5.79 3.24
N LYS A 511 8.70 -5.63 3.15
CA LYS A 511 7.95 -4.60 3.89
C LYS A 511 7.00 -5.26 4.89
N PRO A 512 6.72 -4.62 6.04
CA PRO A 512 5.71 -5.12 6.97
C PRO A 512 4.34 -5.25 6.30
N ALA A 513 3.51 -6.15 6.83
CA ALA A 513 2.10 -6.20 6.42
C ALA A 513 1.40 -4.89 6.81
N ARG A 514 0.32 -4.55 6.12
CA ARG A 514 -0.53 -3.40 6.47
C ARG A 514 -1.99 -3.75 6.23
N ILE A 515 -2.81 -3.48 7.24
CA ILE A 515 -4.27 -3.52 7.10
C ILE A 515 -4.69 -2.30 6.30
N THR A 516 -5.53 -2.50 5.31
CA THR A 516 -6.04 -1.40 4.50
C THR A 516 -7.18 -0.69 5.23
N GLY A 517 -7.46 0.57 4.89
CA GLY A 517 -8.62 1.27 5.47
C GLY A 517 -9.95 0.54 5.24
N ARG A 518 -10.06 -0.21 4.13
CA ARG A 518 -11.20 -1.11 3.88
C ARG A 518 -11.23 -2.30 4.83
N GLY A 519 -10.07 -2.90 5.11
CA GLY A 519 -9.96 -3.98 6.10
C GLY A 519 -10.45 -3.55 7.48
N ILE A 520 -10.07 -2.35 7.93
CA ILE A 520 -10.58 -1.77 9.19
C ILE A 520 -12.09 -1.54 9.13
N LYS A 521 -12.60 -0.92 8.05
CA LYS A 521 -14.03 -0.64 7.90
C LYS A 521 -14.89 -1.91 7.87
N ILE A 522 -14.45 -2.96 7.18
CA ILE A 522 -15.15 -4.25 7.12
C ILE A 522 -15.11 -4.95 8.48
N ALA A 523 -13.97 -4.93 9.18
CA ALA A 523 -13.87 -5.46 10.53
C ALA A 523 -14.87 -4.77 11.48
N TYR A 524 -14.95 -3.44 11.42
CA TYR A 524 -15.92 -2.66 12.19
C TYR A 524 -17.36 -3.08 11.88
N LEU A 525 -17.74 -3.11 10.59
CA LEU A 525 -19.10 -3.52 10.19
C LEU A 525 -19.45 -4.94 10.66
N ALA A 526 -18.47 -5.86 10.66
CA ALA A 526 -18.68 -7.24 11.09
C ALA A 526 -18.98 -7.36 12.60
N ILE A 527 -18.47 -6.44 13.43
CA ILE A 527 -18.68 -6.43 14.89
C ILE A 527 -19.69 -5.39 15.36
N ARG A 528 -20.13 -4.48 14.48
CA ARG A 528 -20.93 -3.28 14.80
C ARG A 528 -22.16 -3.59 15.65
N GLU A 529 -22.93 -4.60 15.28
CA GLU A 529 -24.17 -4.97 15.98
C GLU A 529 -23.93 -5.37 17.44
N ASN A 530 -22.81 -6.03 17.73
CA ASN A 530 -22.45 -6.44 19.08
C ASN A 530 -21.77 -5.31 19.86
N LEU A 531 -20.97 -4.49 19.17
CA LEU A 531 -20.17 -3.43 19.78
C LEU A 531 -21.02 -2.20 20.16
N MET A 532 -21.96 -1.79 19.31
CA MET A 532 -22.76 -0.57 19.52
C MET A 532 -23.53 -0.56 20.86
N PRO A 533 -24.28 -1.61 21.25
CA PRO A 533 -25.01 -1.61 22.51
C PRO A 533 -24.08 -1.54 23.73
N GLN A 534 -22.94 -2.24 23.67
CA GLN A 534 -21.93 -2.23 24.72
C GLN A 534 -21.37 -0.82 24.94
N LEU A 535 -20.99 -0.12 23.87
CA LEU A 535 -20.49 1.25 23.95
C LEU A 535 -21.54 2.24 24.43
N LYS A 536 -22.79 2.13 23.96
CA LYS A 536 -23.90 2.95 24.46
C LYS A 536 -24.08 2.76 25.97
N GLY A 537 -23.90 1.54 26.48
CA GLY A 537 -23.91 1.23 27.91
C GLY A 537 -22.77 1.90 28.68
N ILE A 538 -21.53 1.78 28.21
CA ILE A 538 -20.33 2.36 28.87
C ILE A 538 -20.45 3.90 28.93
N ILE A 539 -20.80 4.54 27.80
CA ILE A 539 -20.89 6.00 27.69
C ILE A 539 -22.00 6.59 28.55
N ARG A 540 -23.09 5.84 28.80
CA ARG A 540 -24.17 6.28 29.68
C ARG A 540 -23.78 6.22 31.17
N ARG A 541 -22.94 5.26 31.54
CA ARG A 541 -22.57 5.00 32.95
C ARG A 541 -21.53 5.98 33.48
N LYS A 542 -20.61 6.44 32.62
CA LYS A 542 -19.51 7.33 33.00
C LYS A 542 -19.73 8.75 32.46
N ASN A 543 -19.28 9.77 33.19
CA ASN A 543 -19.36 11.17 32.73
C ASN A 543 -18.36 11.44 31.59
N ILE A 544 -17.22 10.76 31.59
CA ILE A 544 -16.19 10.76 30.55
C ILE A 544 -15.68 9.33 30.41
N VAL A 545 -15.32 8.95 29.20
CA VAL A 545 -14.75 7.65 28.90
C VAL A 545 -13.49 7.85 28.08
N ASP A 546 -12.40 7.19 28.48
CA ASP A 546 -11.19 7.19 27.69
C ASP A 546 -11.09 5.95 26.77
N LEU A 547 -10.40 6.12 25.64
CA LEU A 547 -10.28 5.10 24.61
C LEU A 547 -9.53 3.85 25.08
N LEU A 548 -8.58 3.99 26.01
CA LEU A 548 -7.76 2.89 26.52
C LEU A 548 -8.54 2.03 27.54
N GLU A 549 -9.29 2.67 28.42
CA GLU A 549 -10.26 2.04 29.32
C GLU A 549 -11.33 1.29 28.52
N MET A 550 -11.87 1.89 27.44
CA MET A 550 -12.83 1.21 26.56
C MET A 550 -12.24 -0.03 25.89
N GLU A 551 -11.00 0.05 25.42
CA GLU A 551 -10.30 -1.11 24.84
C GLU A 551 -10.21 -2.26 25.85
N ASN A 552 -9.89 -1.98 27.11
CA ASN A 552 -9.84 -2.99 28.17
C ASN A 552 -11.23 -3.55 28.50
N GLU A 553 -12.25 -2.71 28.67
CA GLU A 553 -13.61 -3.14 29.03
C GLU A 553 -14.30 -3.94 27.92
N THR A 554 -14.06 -3.60 26.65
CA THR A 554 -14.71 -4.26 25.51
C THR A 554 -13.87 -5.38 24.90
N SER A 555 -12.57 -5.44 25.23
CA SER A 555 -11.58 -6.28 24.53
C SER A 555 -11.51 -6.04 23.02
N MET A 556 -11.94 -4.86 22.54
CA MET A 556 -11.95 -4.50 21.11
C MET A 556 -10.81 -3.54 20.77
N PRO A 557 -10.16 -3.69 19.59
CA PRO A 557 -9.08 -2.80 19.18
C PRO A 557 -9.50 -1.33 19.13
N ALA A 558 -8.66 -0.44 19.64
CA ALA A 558 -8.94 0.98 19.74
C ALA A 558 -9.28 1.66 18.39
N SER A 559 -8.68 1.20 17.29
CA SER A 559 -9.01 1.69 15.95
C SER A 559 -10.45 1.41 15.54
N LEU A 560 -11.04 0.29 15.98
CA LEU A 560 -12.45 -0.06 15.73
C LEU A 560 -13.39 0.69 16.68
N LEU A 561 -12.97 0.85 17.94
CA LEU A 561 -13.67 1.69 18.92
C LEU A 561 -13.79 3.14 18.45
N LEU A 562 -12.72 3.69 17.88
CA LEU A 562 -12.73 5.05 17.35
C LEU A 562 -13.74 5.22 16.22
N GLN A 563 -13.83 4.26 15.30
CA GLN A 563 -14.86 4.27 14.24
C GLN A 563 -16.27 4.21 14.82
N ALA A 564 -16.47 3.36 15.83
CA ALA A 564 -17.73 3.25 16.52
C ALA A 564 -18.16 4.56 17.20
N LEU A 565 -17.22 5.22 17.89
CA LEU A 565 -17.44 6.49 18.59
C LEU A 565 -17.74 7.64 17.62
N GLN A 566 -17.06 7.68 16.47
CA GLN A 566 -17.36 8.62 15.39
C GLN A 566 -18.78 8.42 14.85
N GLU A 567 -19.25 7.17 14.72
CA GLU A 567 -20.64 6.91 14.33
C GLU A 567 -21.64 7.37 15.40
N LEU A 568 -21.37 7.08 16.67
CA LEU A 568 -22.19 7.56 17.79
C LEU A 568 -22.24 9.09 17.91
N GLU A 569 -21.19 9.77 17.52
CA GLU A 569 -21.17 11.24 17.44
C GLU A 569 -22.04 11.76 16.29
N ASN A 570 -22.01 11.10 15.13
CA ASN A 570 -22.91 11.41 14.02
C ASN A 570 -24.38 11.15 14.38
N GLU A 571 -24.65 10.11 15.17
CA GLU A 571 -25.97 9.82 15.77
C GLU A 571 -26.35 10.79 16.90
N ARG A 572 -25.50 11.77 17.25
CA ARG A 572 -25.67 12.70 18.38
C ARG A 572 -25.84 12.01 19.75
N PHE A 573 -25.32 10.81 19.90
CA PHE A 573 -25.34 10.07 21.17
C PHE A 573 -24.11 10.39 22.04
N ALA A 574 -22.94 10.42 21.41
CA ALA A 574 -21.67 10.75 22.04
C ALA A 574 -21.11 12.07 21.50
N ARG A 575 -20.16 12.68 22.21
CA ARG A 575 -19.37 13.79 21.70
C ARG A 575 -17.90 13.63 22.06
N CYS A 576 -17.03 13.95 21.12
CA CYS A 576 -15.59 14.03 21.35
C CYS A 576 -15.27 15.28 22.19
N ILE A 577 -14.42 15.13 23.20
CA ILE A 577 -13.99 16.27 24.02
C ILE A 577 -13.07 17.18 23.18
N SER A 578 -13.26 18.49 23.30
CA SER A 578 -12.39 19.49 22.68
C SER A 578 -11.60 20.23 23.75
N LEU A 579 -10.28 20.26 23.60
CA LEU A 579 -9.34 20.92 24.51
C LEU A 579 -8.70 22.09 23.78
N ASN A 580 -8.93 23.32 24.27
CA ASN A 580 -8.47 24.57 23.65
C ASN A 580 -8.86 24.66 22.16
N GLY A 581 -10.11 24.27 21.83
CA GLY A 581 -10.63 24.27 20.46
C GLY A 581 -10.15 23.11 19.57
N GLN A 582 -9.31 22.21 20.08
CA GLN A 582 -8.84 21.03 19.33
C GLN A 582 -9.56 19.77 19.79
N ARG A 583 -10.07 18.99 18.84
CA ARG A 583 -10.69 17.68 19.10
C ARG A 583 -9.68 16.70 19.70
N CYS A 584 -10.09 15.99 20.73
CA CYS A 584 -9.31 14.96 21.40
C CYS A 584 -10.01 13.60 21.30
N GLU A 585 -9.57 12.80 20.33
CA GLU A 585 -10.15 11.48 20.02
C GLU A 585 -9.90 10.42 21.09
N LEU A 586 -9.18 10.76 22.18
CA LEU A 586 -8.93 9.87 23.30
C LEU A 586 -10.06 9.90 24.33
N PHE A 587 -10.83 10.99 24.39
CA PHE A 587 -11.86 11.17 25.41
C PHE A 587 -13.21 11.50 24.80
N TRP A 588 -14.20 10.75 25.26
CA TRP A 588 -15.56 10.79 24.76
C TRP A 588 -16.52 10.89 25.93
N MET A 589 -17.68 11.51 25.69
CA MET A 589 -18.71 11.60 26.71
C MET A 589 -20.10 11.53 26.09
N CYS A 590 -21.10 11.19 26.91
CA CYS A 590 -22.50 11.31 26.54
C CYS A 590 -22.83 12.77 26.19
N ILE A 591 -23.67 12.99 25.19
CA ILE A 591 -24.05 14.35 24.78
C ILE A 591 -24.72 15.15 25.91
N LEU A 592 -25.43 14.45 26.80
CA LEU A 592 -26.10 14.99 27.98
C LEU A 592 -25.17 15.15 29.20
N GLY A 593 -23.90 14.74 29.11
CA GLY A 593 -22.97 14.75 30.24
C GLY A 593 -22.47 16.15 30.63
N LYS A 594 -21.96 16.27 31.87
CA LYS A 594 -21.43 17.53 32.42
C LYS A 594 -20.07 17.87 31.81
N LYS A 595 -20.05 18.85 30.90
CA LYS A 595 -18.89 19.20 30.06
C LYS A 595 -17.66 19.61 30.86
N ASP A 596 -17.82 20.47 31.85
CA ASP A 596 -16.67 21.09 32.53
C ASP A 596 -15.91 20.10 33.41
N ALA A 597 -16.62 19.20 34.09
CA ALA A 597 -16.02 18.13 34.87
C ALA A 597 -15.21 17.17 33.97
N ALA A 598 -15.78 16.80 32.82
CA ALA A 598 -15.11 15.93 31.84
C ALA A 598 -13.85 16.59 31.25
N ILE A 599 -13.89 17.90 30.94
CA ILE A 599 -12.72 18.62 30.43
C ILE A 599 -11.60 18.65 31.48
N LYS A 600 -11.90 18.92 32.75
CA LYS A 600 -10.91 18.93 33.83
C LYS A 600 -10.22 17.56 33.98
N GLU A 601 -11.01 16.49 33.97
CA GLU A 601 -10.48 15.13 34.06
C GLU A 601 -9.60 14.76 32.85
N ALA A 602 -10.04 15.11 31.63
CA ALA A 602 -9.28 14.88 30.40
C ALA A 602 -7.93 15.62 30.40
N ILE A 603 -7.90 16.87 30.85
CA ILE A 603 -6.67 17.66 30.96
C ILE A 603 -5.68 16.98 31.91
N SER A 604 -6.14 16.60 33.10
CA SER A 604 -5.31 15.93 34.10
C SER A 604 -4.66 14.64 33.56
N LYS A 605 -5.45 13.76 32.93
CA LYS A 605 -4.93 12.51 32.32
C LYS A 605 -3.94 12.78 31.18
N ILE A 606 -4.20 13.77 30.32
CA ILE A 606 -3.29 14.12 29.22
C ILE A 606 -1.97 14.68 29.74
N GLU A 607 -2.00 15.57 30.73
CA GLU A 607 -0.79 16.15 31.31
C GLU A 607 0.09 15.08 31.94
N LEU A 608 -0.53 14.09 32.61
CA LEU A 608 0.17 12.92 33.12
C LEU A 608 0.86 12.13 32.00
N TRP A 609 0.11 11.78 30.94
CA TRP A 609 0.64 11.02 29.81
C TRP A 609 1.73 11.78 29.03
N GLU A 610 1.56 13.08 28.80
CA GLU A 610 2.53 13.95 28.15
C GLU A 610 3.83 14.00 28.97
N THR A 611 3.74 14.13 30.29
CA THR A 611 4.89 14.12 31.21
C THR A 611 5.69 12.82 31.10
N GLU A 612 5.00 11.68 31.02
CA GLU A 612 5.63 10.36 30.90
C GLU A 612 6.32 10.15 29.55
N ILE A 613 5.68 10.54 28.45
CA ILE A 613 6.26 10.52 27.10
C ILE A 613 7.54 11.37 27.05
N LEU A 614 7.48 12.58 27.59
CA LEU A 614 8.63 13.48 27.64
C LEU A 614 9.73 12.92 28.53
N GLY A 615 9.37 12.25 29.63
CA GLY A 615 10.30 11.56 30.52
C GLY A 615 11.03 10.40 29.83
N VAL A 616 10.36 9.64 28.96
CA VAL A 616 11.01 8.61 28.13
C VAL A 616 11.97 9.26 27.14
N LEU A 617 11.52 10.29 26.42
CA LEU A 617 12.34 10.98 25.43
C LEU A 617 13.51 11.77 26.04
N SER A 618 13.43 12.16 27.32
CA SER A 618 14.53 12.84 28.00
C SER A 618 15.68 11.91 28.40
N LYS A 619 15.42 10.59 28.55
CA LYS A 619 16.46 9.61 28.89
C LYS A 619 17.57 9.50 27.84
N VAL A 620 17.28 9.82 26.58
CA VAL A 620 18.20 9.70 25.46
C VAL A 620 18.32 11.01 24.69
N HIS A 621 19.51 11.36 24.22
CA HIS A 621 19.75 12.62 23.48
C HIS A 621 19.48 12.52 21.97
N TYR A 622 19.15 11.34 21.45
CA TYR A 622 18.81 11.10 20.04
C TYR A 622 17.31 10.86 19.86
N ALA A 623 16.85 10.85 18.61
CA ALA A 623 15.44 10.62 18.31
C ALA A 623 15.06 9.15 18.52
N LEU A 624 13.84 8.88 18.98
CA LEU A 624 13.32 7.52 19.14
C LEU A 624 12.21 7.24 18.12
N HIS A 625 12.17 6.01 17.61
CA HIS A 625 11.05 5.54 16.82
C HIS A 625 9.83 5.38 17.73
N ILE A 626 8.63 5.65 17.21
CA ILE A 626 7.38 5.56 17.97
C ILE A 626 7.16 4.19 18.64
N SER A 627 7.59 3.09 18.02
CA SER A 627 7.50 1.75 18.63
C SER A 627 8.37 1.62 19.87
N LYS A 628 9.58 2.21 19.89
CA LYS A 628 10.46 2.15 21.06
C LYS A 628 9.95 3.04 22.20
N ILE A 629 9.32 4.16 21.87
CA ILE A 629 8.63 5.01 22.86
C ILE A 629 7.50 4.22 23.53
N LEU A 630 6.71 3.49 22.73
CA LEU A 630 5.61 2.69 23.20
C LEU A 630 6.08 1.55 24.13
N GLU A 631 7.17 0.88 23.78
CA GLU A 631 7.82 -0.16 24.59
C GLU A 631 8.24 0.37 25.97
N GLU A 632 8.97 1.49 26.01
CA GLU A 632 9.42 2.13 27.26
C GLU A 632 8.26 2.63 28.14
N ILE A 633 7.16 3.08 27.53
CA ILE A 633 5.94 3.49 28.25
C ILE A 633 5.25 2.26 28.87
N LYS A 634 5.19 1.14 28.14
CA LYS A 634 4.64 -0.13 28.64
C LYS A 634 5.48 -0.68 29.81
N GLU A 635 6.81 -0.62 29.73
CA GLU A 635 7.70 -1.03 30.84
C GLU A 635 7.47 -0.24 32.12
N LYS A 636 7.02 1.02 32.01
CA LYS A 636 6.61 1.86 33.15
C LYS A 636 5.20 1.55 33.69
N GLY A 637 4.49 0.57 33.13
CA GLY A 637 3.15 0.16 33.54
C GLY A 637 2.00 0.99 32.93
N LEU A 638 2.28 1.89 31.99
CA LEU A 638 1.25 2.65 31.27
C LEU A 638 0.81 1.86 30.04
N ASN A 639 -0.42 1.33 30.08
CA ASN A 639 -1.00 0.59 28.97
C ASN A 639 -1.51 1.55 27.87
N MET A 640 -0.57 2.12 27.12
CA MET A 640 -0.84 3.02 26.00
C MET A 640 -0.74 2.27 24.67
N ASN A 641 -1.67 2.54 23.76
CA ASN A 641 -1.65 2.00 22.40
C ASN A 641 -1.08 3.01 21.39
N TYR A 642 -0.74 2.52 20.20
CA TYR A 642 -0.14 3.30 19.13
C TYR A 642 -1.02 4.48 18.66
N PRO A 643 -2.35 4.34 18.42
CA PRO A 643 -3.20 5.48 18.11
C PRO A 643 -3.14 6.59 19.16
N ALA A 644 -3.19 6.24 20.45
CA ALA A 644 -3.13 7.19 21.55
C ALA A 644 -1.78 7.90 21.64
N LEU A 645 -0.69 7.15 21.60
CA LEU A 645 0.66 7.72 21.61
C LEU A 645 0.86 8.67 20.43
N ARG A 646 0.43 8.27 19.23
CA ARG A 646 0.55 9.12 18.03
C ARG A 646 -0.22 10.43 18.17
N PHE A 647 -1.43 10.40 18.74
CA PHE A 647 -2.21 11.60 19.03
C PHE A 647 -1.44 12.54 19.98
N LEU A 648 -0.91 12.01 21.09
CA LEU A 648 -0.17 12.78 22.09
C LEU A 648 1.13 13.37 21.53
N LEU A 649 1.88 12.60 20.75
CA LEU A 649 3.09 13.08 20.07
C LEU A 649 2.80 14.23 19.10
N LEU A 650 1.72 14.12 18.30
CA LEU A 650 1.28 15.19 17.40
C LEU A 650 0.84 16.44 18.17
N ARG A 651 0.18 16.27 19.31
CA ARG A 651 -0.21 17.37 20.20
C ARG A 651 1.01 18.08 20.79
N LEU A 652 1.96 17.34 21.36
CA LEU A 652 3.22 17.88 21.87
C LEU A 652 4.01 18.60 20.77
N LYS A 653 4.00 18.09 19.53
CA LYS A 653 4.59 18.78 18.38
C LYS A 653 3.89 20.10 18.06
N LYS A 654 2.56 20.15 18.07
CA LYS A 654 1.80 21.41 17.86
C LYS A 654 2.10 22.45 18.94
N GLN A 655 2.35 22.01 20.17
CA GLN A 655 2.79 22.87 21.27
C GLN A 655 4.26 23.33 21.14
N GLY A 656 4.97 22.91 20.08
CA GLY A 656 6.40 23.21 19.90
C GLY A 656 7.33 22.42 20.81
N ARG A 657 6.81 21.42 21.54
CA ARG A 657 7.56 20.63 22.51
C ARG A 657 8.40 19.53 21.87
N LEU A 658 7.91 18.93 20.79
CA LEU A 658 8.58 17.84 20.07
C LEU A 658 8.78 18.18 18.58
N ILE A 659 9.77 17.53 17.97
CA ILE A 659 10.02 17.56 16.53
C ILE A 659 9.88 16.13 15.99
N GLU A 660 9.26 16.01 14.82
CA GLU A 660 9.09 14.73 14.12
C GLU A 660 9.97 14.74 12.87
N ASP A 661 10.83 13.73 12.75
CA ASP A 661 11.41 13.33 11.47
C ASP A 661 10.41 12.42 10.75
N ARG A 662 9.73 13.00 9.76
CA ARG A 662 8.67 12.31 9.00
C ARG A 662 9.19 11.18 8.12
N GLU A 663 10.44 11.23 7.67
CA GLU A 663 10.97 10.21 6.77
C GLU A 663 11.20 8.89 7.51
N HIS A 664 11.65 8.98 8.75
CA HIS A 664 12.02 7.83 9.57
C HIS A 664 10.99 7.51 10.67
N GLY A 665 9.96 8.35 10.86
CA GLY A 665 8.97 8.17 11.93
C GLY A 665 9.57 8.34 13.33
N MET A 666 10.62 9.17 13.42
CA MET A 666 11.40 9.37 14.64
C MET A 666 10.95 10.66 15.34
N TRP A 667 10.91 10.62 16.66
CA TRP A 667 10.49 11.73 17.50
C TRP A 667 11.64 12.20 18.36
N PHE A 668 11.84 13.50 18.37
CA PHE A 668 12.94 14.15 19.08
C PHE A 668 12.39 15.19 20.04
N TYR A 669 12.85 15.12 21.29
CA TYR A 669 12.62 16.15 22.29
C TYR A 669 13.77 17.17 22.23
N PRO A 670 13.56 18.41 21.75
CA PRO A 670 14.63 19.39 21.56
C PRO A 670 15.37 19.75 22.84
N LEU A 671 16.70 19.86 22.75
CA LEU A 671 17.55 20.19 23.89
C LEU A 671 17.16 21.53 24.53
N GLU A 672 16.80 22.53 23.73
CA GLU A 672 16.32 23.82 24.24
C GLU A 672 15.12 23.66 25.18
N ASN A 673 14.12 22.89 24.75
CA ASN A 673 12.93 22.61 25.55
C ASN A 673 13.24 21.76 26.79
N ARG A 674 14.15 20.78 26.68
CA ARG A 674 14.61 19.97 27.83
C ARG A 674 15.27 20.83 28.90
N ILE A 675 16.17 21.72 28.50
CA ILE A 675 16.88 22.60 29.42
C ILE A 675 15.88 23.52 30.11
N ILE A 676 14.97 24.14 29.35
CA ILE A 676 13.88 24.95 29.93
C ILE A 676 13.08 24.14 30.95
N ASP A 677 12.68 22.91 30.64
CA ASP A 677 11.92 22.04 31.55
C ASP A 677 12.71 21.70 32.82
N ILE A 678 14.00 21.37 32.72
CA ILE A 678 14.86 21.08 33.87
C ILE A 678 14.94 22.29 34.79
N LEU A 679 15.20 23.47 34.22
CA LEU A 679 15.28 24.72 34.98
C LEU A 679 13.92 25.11 35.57
N SER A 680 12.82 24.89 34.84
CA SER A 680 11.47 25.29 35.26
C SER A 680 10.88 24.36 36.33
N ARG A 681 11.21 23.07 36.31
CA ARG A 681 10.80 22.11 37.36
C ARG A 681 11.49 22.38 38.69
N ASN A 682 12.71 22.94 38.66
CA ASN A 682 13.53 23.23 39.84
C ASN A 682 13.68 24.75 40.02
N ARG A 683 12.54 25.44 40.20
CA ARG A 683 12.46 26.92 40.17
C ARG A 683 13.49 27.61 41.08
N PHE A 684 13.75 27.05 42.25
CA PHE A 684 14.63 27.61 43.28
C PHE A 684 16.08 27.08 43.27
N GLU A 685 16.42 26.20 42.33
CA GLU A 685 17.76 25.63 42.22
C GLU A 685 18.57 26.31 41.11
N VAL A 686 19.88 26.06 41.13
CA VAL A 686 20.83 26.51 40.11
C VAL A 686 21.64 25.30 39.64
N PHE A 687 21.95 25.27 38.35
CA PHE A 687 22.66 24.15 37.75
C PHE A 687 23.89 24.62 36.99
N THR A 688 24.95 23.83 37.07
CA THR A 688 26.11 23.95 36.19
C THR A 688 25.79 23.33 34.81
N PRO A 689 26.50 23.72 33.73
CA PRO A 689 26.36 23.08 32.42
C PRO A 689 26.55 21.57 32.47
N GLU A 690 27.43 21.08 33.35
CA GLU A 690 27.70 19.66 33.58
C GLU A 690 26.48 18.95 34.22
N GLU A 691 25.89 19.54 35.27
CA GLU A 691 24.66 19.02 35.91
C GLU A 691 23.47 19.04 34.94
N ILE A 692 23.37 20.06 34.08
CA ILE A 692 22.36 20.12 33.01
C ILE A 692 22.62 19.03 31.97
N ALA A 693 23.88 18.79 31.59
CA ALA A 693 24.25 17.75 30.65
C ALA A 693 23.85 16.36 31.17
N GLU A 694 24.14 16.08 32.44
CA GLU A 694 23.77 14.84 33.12
C GLU A 694 22.25 14.65 33.17
N LYS A 695 21.51 15.65 33.68
CA LYS A 695 20.04 15.59 33.79
C LYS A 695 19.33 15.54 32.43
N ALA A 696 19.96 16.03 31.36
CA ALA A 696 19.42 15.98 29.99
C ALA A 696 19.91 14.77 29.17
N SER A 697 20.70 13.87 29.79
CA SER A 697 21.35 12.71 29.15
C SER A 697 22.22 13.07 27.93
N ILE A 698 22.92 14.21 28.00
CA ILE A 698 23.81 14.71 26.95
C ILE A 698 25.25 14.32 27.28
N PRO A 699 26.01 13.72 26.34
CA PRO A 699 27.43 13.45 26.54
C PRO A 699 28.22 14.72 26.82
N LEU A 700 29.10 14.71 27.84
CA LEU A 700 29.90 15.87 28.26
C LEU A 700 30.75 16.48 27.12
N LEU A 701 31.15 15.67 26.14
CA LEU A 701 31.82 16.12 24.90
C LEU A 701 31.03 17.18 24.11
N ARG A 702 29.72 17.34 24.39
CA ARG A 702 28.82 18.30 23.73
C ARG A 702 28.44 19.50 24.61
N ILE A 703 29.16 19.76 25.70
CA ILE A 703 28.84 20.84 26.64
C ILE A 703 28.79 22.24 25.99
N ASN A 704 29.64 22.47 24.97
CA ASN A 704 29.62 23.70 24.16
C ASN A 704 28.25 23.97 23.51
N LYS A 705 27.48 22.93 23.20
CA LYS A 705 26.13 23.05 22.65
C LYS A 705 25.13 23.51 23.71
N ILE A 706 25.30 23.06 24.96
CA ILE A 706 24.48 23.49 26.10
C ILE A 706 24.73 24.96 26.39
N LEU A 707 25.99 25.40 26.43
CA LEU A 707 26.36 26.81 26.63
C LEU A 707 25.72 27.72 25.57
N LYS A 708 25.81 27.35 24.29
CA LYS A 708 25.15 28.10 23.20
C LYS A 708 23.63 28.20 23.38
N ILE A 709 23.00 27.13 23.87
CA ILE A 709 21.56 27.12 24.14
C ILE A 709 21.22 28.01 25.34
N LEU A 710 21.99 27.93 26.43
CA LEU A 710 21.78 28.73 27.63
C LEU A 710 21.92 30.23 27.34
N GLU A 711 22.92 30.62 26.55
CA GLU A 711 23.07 32.00 26.09
C GLU A 711 21.87 32.47 25.24
N LYS A 712 21.39 31.63 24.32
CA LYS A 712 20.16 31.92 23.58
C LYS A 712 18.94 32.08 24.51
N LEU A 713 18.79 31.19 25.50
CA LEU A 713 17.70 31.27 26.48
C LEU A 713 17.82 32.50 27.40
N LYS A 714 19.03 33.00 27.65
CA LYS A 714 19.31 34.26 28.35
C LYS A 714 18.82 35.45 27.53
N GLN A 715 19.13 35.47 26.24
CA GLN A 715 18.64 36.49 25.30
C GLN A 715 17.11 36.48 25.21
N ASP A 716 16.51 35.29 25.19
CA ASP A 716 15.04 35.10 25.17
C ASP A 716 14.36 35.33 26.53
N ARG A 717 15.12 35.71 27.57
CA ARG A 717 14.64 35.91 28.96
C ARG A 717 13.94 34.68 29.57
N LYS A 718 14.37 33.47 29.20
CA LYS A 718 13.88 32.20 29.75
C LYS A 718 14.82 31.61 30.78
N ALA A 719 16.13 31.87 30.64
CA ALA A 719 17.15 31.47 31.61
C ALA A 719 17.93 32.70 32.11
N VAL A 720 18.52 32.58 33.29
CA VAL A 720 19.41 33.60 33.87
C VAL A 720 20.61 32.91 34.49
N GLU A 721 21.77 33.52 34.31
CA GLU A 721 23.00 33.15 35.01
C GLU A 721 23.05 33.95 36.32
N ILE A 722 22.89 33.27 37.45
CA ILE A 722 22.84 33.91 38.77
C ILE A 722 24.25 34.13 39.33
N LEU A 723 25.15 33.18 39.05
CA LEU A 723 26.57 33.20 39.38
C LEU A 723 27.33 32.65 38.17
N ASP A 724 28.62 32.94 38.06
CA ASP A 724 29.46 32.48 36.95
C ASP A 724 29.31 30.96 36.75
N GLY A 725 28.79 30.55 35.60
CA GLY A 725 28.55 29.15 35.25
C GLY A 725 27.37 28.47 35.97
N LYS A 726 26.52 29.22 36.69
CA LYS A 726 25.33 28.68 37.38
C LYS A 726 24.04 29.29 36.83
N TRP A 727 23.24 28.41 36.23
CA TRP A 727 22.07 28.78 35.44
C TRP A 727 20.78 28.40 36.15
N ALA A 728 19.77 29.26 36.00
CA ALA A 728 18.44 29.07 36.57
C ALA A 728 17.37 29.55 35.59
N VAL A 729 16.11 29.19 35.84
CA VAL A 729 14.97 29.75 35.11
C VAL A 729 14.74 31.22 35.50
N VAL A 730 14.22 32.04 34.60
CA VAL A 730 13.76 33.39 34.98
C VAL A 730 12.49 33.29 35.82
N LEU A 731 12.44 33.98 36.96
CA LEU A 731 11.31 34.01 37.88
C LEU A 731 10.75 35.43 38.06
N PRO A 732 9.49 35.58 38.51
CA PRO A 732 8.96 36.85 39.00
C PRO A 732 9.84 37.44 40.12
N ALA A 733 9.89 38.77 40.23
CA ALA A 733 10.82 39.47 41.12
C ALA A 733 10.77 39.00 42.59
N LYS A 734 9.57 38.73 43.13
CA LYS A 734 9.41 38.23 44.51
C LYS A 734 10.07 36.87 44.72
N GLU A 735 9.79 35.91 43.83
CA GLU A 735 10.36 34.57 43.90
C GLU A 735 11.88 34.57 43.61
N ASP A 736 12.35 35.48 42.74
CA ASP A 736 13.79 35.61 42.43
C ASP A 736 14.59 36.11 43.65
N ILE A 737 14.04 37.03 44.45
CA ILE A 737 14.67 37.50 45.70
C ILE A 737 14.81 36.34 46.69
N GLU A 738 13.73 35.57 46.89
CA GLU A 738 13.71 34.41 47.78
C GLU A 738 14.73 33.36 47.35
N ARG A 739 14.75 33.01 46.05
CA ARG A 739 15.74 32.09 45.47
C ARG A 739 17.17 32.60 45.71
N LYS A 740 17.44 33.86 45.40
CA LYS A 740 18.78 34.45 45.55
C LYS A 740 19.23 34.45 47.01
N GLN A 741 18.33 34.69 47.97
CA GLN A 741 18.65 34.55 49.41
C GLN A 741 18.99 33.11 49.78
N LYS A 742 18.21 32.12 49.32
CA LYS A 742 18.48 30.69 49.56
C LYS A 742 19.84 30.25 48.99
N ILE A 743 20.15 30.65 47.75
CA ILE A 743 21.44 30.39 47.12
C ILE A 743 22.57 31.05 47.91
N LEU A 744 22.40 32.31 48.30
CA LEU A 744 23.41 33.06 49.05
C LEU A 744 23.72 32.38 50.40
N LYS A 745 22.69 31.93 51.15
CA LYS A 745 22.88 31.17 52.39
C LYS A 745 23.64 29.86 52.15
N SER A 746 23.26 29.09 51.13
CA SER A 746 23.94 27.85 50.75
C SER A 746 25.42 28.07 50.38
N GLU A 747 25.69 29.10 49.59
CA GLU A 747 27.05 29.50 49.20
C GLU A 747 27.89 29.92 50.42
N CYS A 748 27.31 30.67 51.36
CA CYS A 748 27.96 31.01 52.62
C CYS A 748 28.29 29.78 53.45
N ARG A 749 27.34 28.85 53.65
CA ARG A 749 27.59 27.61 54.38
C ARG A 749 28.75 26.82 53.76
N ARG A 750 28.73 26.66 52.43
CA ARG A 750 29.81 26.00 51.68
C ARG A 750 31.16 26.70 51.85
N HIS A 751 31.18 28.02 51.83
CA HIS A 751 32.40 28.81 52.04
C HIS A 751 32.95 28.66 53.47
N VAL A 752 32.08 28.71 54.48
CA VAL A 752 32.45 28.45 55.89
C VAL A 752 33.08 27.07 56.04
N LEU A 753 32.45 26.03 55.50
CA LEU A 753 33.00 24.66 55.54
C LEU A 753 34.36 24.57 54.86
N ASN A 754 34.54 25.21 53.70
CA ASN A 754 35.83 25.22 52.99
C ASN A 754 36.93 25.97 53.75
N ILE A 755 36.60 27.10 54.37
CA ILE A 755 37.51 27.84 55.25
C ILE A 755 37.91 26.93 56.42
N LEU A 756 36.96 26.33 57.12
CA LEU A 756 37.25 25.51 58.30
C LEU A 756 37.99 24.21 57.97
N LYS A 757 37.76 23.61 56.78
CA LYS A 757 38.57 22.50 56.27
C LYS A 757 40.04 22.90 56.08
N LYS A 758 40.29 24.12 55.60
CA LYS A 758 41.64 24.67 55.42
C LYS A 758 42.34 24.94 56.75
N TYR A 759 41.60 25.37 57.76
CA TYR A 759 42.11 25.70 59.10
C TYR A 759 41.72 24.64 60.14
N LYS A 760 42.40 23.48 60.11
CA LYS A 760 42.13 22.33 61.00
C LYS A 760 42.09 22.64 62.51
N ARG A 761 42.76 23.70 62.97
CA ARG A 761 42.77 24.14 64.39
C ARG A 761 41.59 25.04 64.78
N GLY A 762 40.69 25.34 63.85
CA GLY A 762 39.60 26.31 64.04
C GLY A 762 40.04 27.76 63.85
N LEU A 763 39.04 28.65 63.76
CA LEU A 763 39.23 30.10 63.56
C LEU A 763 38.51 30.88 64.65
N LYS A 764 39.07 32.02 65.06
CA LYS A 764 38.34 32.95 65.95
C LYS A 764 37.05 33.43 65.26
N PRO A 765 35.92 33.58 65.98
CA PRO A 765 34.66 34.03 65.42
C PRO A 765 34.77 35.34 64.63
N GLU A 766 35.54 36.32 65.11
CA GLU A 766 35.69 37.60 64.41
C GLU A 766 36.36 37.44 63.04
N ARG A 767 37.38 36.55 62.97
CA ARG A 767 38.11 36.28 61.74
C ARG A 767 37.28 35.49 60.74
N LEU A 768 36.52 34.50 61.20
CA LEU A 768 35.60 33.75 60.34
C LEU A 768 34.50 34.67 59.78
N ASN A 769 33.94 35.55 60.63
CA ASN A 769 32.92 36.51 60.23
C ASN A 769 33.48 37.52 59.21
N TRP A 770 34.70 38.02 59.39
CA TRP A 770 35.35 38.93 58.45
C TRP A 770 35.59 38.30 57.07
N GLU A 771 36.12 37.07 57.02
CA GLU A 771 36.29 36.31 55.77
C GLU A 771 34.94 36.07 55.08
N LEU A 772 33.91 35.72 55.84
CA LEU A 772 32.57 35.48 55.33
C LEU A 772 31.91 36.76 54.79
N ILE A 773 32.07 37.89 55.46
CA ILE A 773 31.59 39.21 55.00
C ILE A 773 32.29 39.60 53.70
N ARG A 774 33.61 39.40 53.59
CA ARG A 774 34.38 39.70 52.38
C ARG A 774 33.92 38.85 51.20
N PHE A 775 33.68 37.57 51.43
CA PHE A 775 33.07 36.67 50.44
C PHE A 775 31.65 37.12 50.04
N LEU A 776 30.81 37.45 51.01
CA LEU A 776 29.44 37.91 50.79
C LEU A 776 29.36 39.18 49.95
N ILE A 777 30.25 40.15 50.17
CA ILE A 777 30.33 41.37 49.37
C ILE A 777 30.59 41.03 47.89
N SER A 778 31.55 40.15 47.63
CA SER A 778 31.89 39.69 46.26
C SER A 778 30.73 38.94 45.59
N VAL A 779 30.06 38.05 46.32
CA VAL A 779 28.97 37.23 45.78
C VAL A 779 27.70 38.05 45.56
N LYS A 780 27.33 38.93 46.50
CA LYS A 780 26.17 39.83 46.33
C LYS A 780 26.32 40.77 45.15
N HIS A 781 27.54 41.30 44.94
CA HIS A 781 27.82 42.15 43.79
C HIS A 781 27.55 41.41 42.47
N ARG A 782 27.99 40.14 42.36
CA ARG A 782 27.74 39.30 41.17
C ARG A 782 26.26 38.91 41.01
N MET A 783 25.56 38.59 42.10
CA MET A 783 24.13 38.23 42.07
C MET A 783 23.19 39.42 41.91
N LYS A 784 23.71 40.66 42.01
CA LYS A 784 22.95 41.92 42.03
C LYS A 784 21.86 41.92 43.12
N THR A 785 22.24 41.57 44.35
CA THR A 785 21.32 41.49 45.51
C THR A 785 21.65 42.51 46.59
N GLY A 786 20.62 43.09 47.21
CA GLY A 786 20.75 44.02 48.34
C GLY A 786 20.75 43.33 49.71
N GLY A 787 20.76 44.12 50.79
CA GLY A 787 20.68 43.66 52.19
C GLY A 787 22.03 43.66 52.93
N SER A 788 22.01 43.59 54.27
CA SER A 788 23.24 43.63 55.10
C SER A 788 24.03 42.32 55.01
N SER A 789 25.32 42.38 54.68
CA SER A 789 26.20 41.20 54.69
C SER A 789 26.53 40.72 56.10
N GLN A 790 26.48 41.62 57.08
CA GLN A 790 26.69 41.28 58.49
C GLN A 790 25.54 40.43 59.04
N LEU A 791 24.29 40.82 58.75
CA LEU A 791 23.12 40.07 59.20
C LEU A 791 23.09 38.66 58.61
N ILE A 792 23.38 38.52 57.31
CA ILE A 792 23.39 37.21 56.63
C ILE A 792 24.53 36.32 57.13
N ALA A 793 25.72 36.90 57.38
CA ALA A 793 26.84 36.16 57.94
C ALA A 793 26.51 35.62 59.35
N ALA A 794 25.92 36.47 60.20
CA ALA A 794 25.50 36.10 61.55
C ALA A 794 24.39 35.03 61.53
N GLU A 795 23.38 35.19 60.67
CA GLU A 795 22.32 34.19 60.48
C GLU A 795 22.88 32.84 60.07
N VAL A 796 23.76 32.79 59.06
CA VAL A 796 24.32 31.52 58.56
C VAL A 796 25.19 30.85 59.61
N ILE A 797 26.06 31.59 60.31
CA ILE A 797 26.91 31.02 61.37
C ILE A 797 26.04 30.47 62.51
N ASN A 798 25.02 31.22 62.94
CA ASN A 798 24.09 30.76 63.99
C ASN A 798 23.27 29.54 63.55
N GLU A 799 22.76 29.53 62.31
CA GLU A 799 22.07 28.37 61.73
C GLU A 799 22.99 27.14 61.69
N MET A 800 24.24 27.28 61.26
CA MET A 800 25.20 26.17 61.20
C MET A 800 25.61 25.66 62.59
N LEU A 801 25.73 26.55 63.59
CA LEU A 801 25.96 26.18 64.99
C LEU A 801 24.77 25.41 65.56
N ASN A 802 23.55 25.89 65.31
CA ASN A 802 22.31 25.24 65.77
C ASN A 802 22.09 23.86 65.11
N MET A 803 22.51 23.70 63.85
CA MET A 803 22.45 22.44 63.11
C MET A 803 23.61 21.48 63.45
N GLY A 804 24.57 21.91 64.27
CA GLY A 804 25.76 21.11 64.61
C GLY A 804 26.76 20.90 63.45
N GLU A 805 26.61 21.66 62.35
CA GLU A 805 27.53 21.60 61.19
C GLU A 805 28.93 22.16 61.54
N ILE A 806 28.97 23.08 62.51
CA ILE A 806 30.17 23.68 63.10
C ILE A 806 29.99 23.77 64.62
N VAL A 807 31.10 23.80 65.37
CA VAL A 807 31.09 23.85 66.84
C VAL A 807 32.02 24.92 67.38
N THR A 808 31.64 25.51 68.50
CA THR A 808 32.49 26.41 69.30
C THR A 808 33.33 25.60 70.28
N CYS A 809 34.65 25.72 70.20
CA CYS A 809 35.63 25.07 71.07
C CYS A 809 36.55 26.14 71.67
N GLY A 810 36.26 26.56 72.90
CA GLY A 810 36.95 27.68 73.54
C GLY A 810 36.77 28.99 72.75
N LYS A 811 37.89 29.61 72.35
CA LYS A 811 37.91 30.87 71.56
C LYS A 811 37.80 30.65 70.04
N PHE A 812 37.55 29.42 69.58
CA PHE A 812 37.61 29.06 68.15
C PHE A 812 36.33 28.35 67.68
N ILE A 813 35.93 28.57 66.43
CA ILE A 813 34.94 27.80 65.69
C ILE A 813 35.68 26.78 64.82
N LYS A 814 35.30 25.51 64.89
CA LYS A 814 35.88 24.41 64.10
C LYS A 814 34.82 23.45 63.58
N LEU A 815 35.22 22.55 62.68
CA LEU A 815 34.39 21.41 62.28
C LEU A 815 34.28 20.41 63.46
N PRO A 816 33.14 19.71 63.62
CA PRO A 816 33.00 18.69 64.64
C PRO A 816 34.02 17.55 64.42
N GLU A 817 34.58 17.01 65.51
CA GLU A 817 35.53 15.89 65.43
C GLU A 817 34.86 14.55 65.06
N ASN A 818 33.55 14.44 65.32
CA ASN A 818 32.66 13.41 64.79
C ASN A 818 31.52 14.11 64.02
N PRO A 819 31.48 14.04 62.68
CA PRO A 819 30.34 14.57 61.94
C PRO A 819 29.07 13.80 62.34
N LEU A 820 28.02 14.53 62.71
CA LEU A 820 26.68 13.94 62.85
C LEU A 820 26.31 13.26 61.53
N LYS A 821 25.81 12.01 61.61
CA LYS A 821 25.38 11.19 60.47
C LYS A 821 24.26 11.86 59.68
#